data_AF-A0A2V7L037-F1
#
_entry.id   AF-A0A2V7L037-F1
#
_cell.length_a   1.000
_cell.length_b   1.000
_cell.length_c   1.000
_cell.angle_alpha   90.00
_cell.angle_beta   90.00
_cell.angle_gamma   90.00
#
_symmetry.space_group_name_H-M   'P 1'
#
loop_
_entity.id
_entity.type
_entity.pdbx_description
1 polymer ?
#
loop_
_entity_poly.entity_id
_entity_poly.type
_entity_poly.pdbx_seq_one_letter_code
_entity_poly.pdbx_strand_id
1 'polypeptide(L)'
;MRSHVWMGIGLLAGLLLGLLAAGLAQRGYPALADVLREIRPLGSLFLNLLSMVVIPLVATALFAGIAKLGDLRTVGRLVVRTLTFFWTTAIVAILLGFLVGALVLPRAAVTPEQQTALRAAAGADATFIQHAAENIPTGLQFLVQLVPANPFKAAADGNLLPVIVFVTIFGIAAATLPLEKRAPLTNIADAVTDVLIRIIHWVLLFAPIGIFALVGDHRADVAAQVSARSVSSDADGLLRHLVDGCAALDDRRGGQGLADPPPRFRLRVAARRVVESRRQRGVSSDCGGLRRPLVRPAVRRGRDAGSGGGRVPGLADRRVGSLGGSDQSGARVPVDGAAHRRPDDPSGPRSHLRHVPHHDERHWPSGERRGGCVVRESEMSWLLAAPWILALLLIVSRYLIHGPRLRDYEPLTSGPLVSVIIPARNEARNIERCVRSVLATTYAPIEVIVVDDRSTDGTAEIVEPATGNRVRLVRGAELPAGWFGKQWAIVQGYRVARGELLVFADADTRHEPELLPRAVRGLQTEHVDLFTVLPRQEMRTFWERLIQPHVFVALESRFAYLASVNRTRTYWNAIANGQFILTTRGAYEAVGTHEAVKHSVTDDLLLAQNYVRAGKDIFIAQARDFMATRMYGSLREIVAGWSKNLASGAPLMAPPIAVVRAVLPYLMWLPALFWLAPPILWLATGWQWAAVATVVSLLTWIVVYARERAPVWYALLYPLGSAVVAFIMLRSAWRGRRLIEWRGRSYRA
;
A
#
# COMPACT_ATOMS: atom_id res chain seq x y z
N MET A 1 25.07 2.16 -7.38
CA MET A 1 23.81 2.95 -7.46
C MET A 1 22.65 2.00 -7.71
N ARG A 2 21.49 2.20 -7.08
CA ARG A 2 20.37 1.26 -7.14
C ARG A 2 19.62 1.38 -8.48
N SER A 3 19.28 0.24 -9.11
CA SER A 3 18.65 0.14 -10.45
C SER A 3 17.40 1.00 -10.65
N HIS A 4 16.63 1.27 -9.58
CA HIS A 4 15.46 2.15 -9.62
C HIS A 4 15.77 3.62 -9.92
N VAL A 5 16.95 4.11 -9.53
CA VAL A 5 17.35 5.50 -9.86
C VAL A 5 17.55 5.64 -11.37
N TRP A 6 18.17 4.66 -12.01
CA TRP A 6 18.38 4.65 -13.46
C TRP A 6 17.07 4.52 -14.24
N MET A 7 16.12 3.71 -13.77
CA MET A 7 14.79 3.65 -14.39
C MET A 7 14.05 4.99 -14.28
N GLY A 8 14.14 5.67 -13.13
CA GLY A 8 13.58 7.02 -12.95
C GLY A 8 14.23 8.07 -13.86
N ILE A 9 15.56 8.01 -14.01
CA ILE A 9 16.29 8.87 -14.95
C ILE A 9 15.84 8.60 -16.40
N GLY A 10 15.74 7.33 -16.81
CA GLY A 10 15.28 6.96 -18.15
C GLY A 10 13.86 7.45 -18.46
N LEU A 11 12.95 7.32 -17.49
CA LEU A 11 11.58 7.84 -17.59
C LEU A 11 11.55 9.37 -17.74
N LEU A 12 12.26 10.09 -16.87
CA LEU A 12 12.29 11.56 -16.90
C LEU A 12 12.97 12.08 -18.17
N ALA A 13 14.09 11.48 -18.56
CA ALA A 13 14.80 11.84 -19.79
C ALA A 13 13.92 11.57 -21.02
N GLY A 14 13.24 10.42 -21.08
CA GLY A 14 12.34 10.08 -22.19
C GLY A 14 11.15 11.03 -22.28
N LEU A 15 10.57 11.39 -21.14
CA LEU A 15 9.46 12.36 -21.07
C LEU A 15 9.91 13.75 -21.52
N LEU A 16 11.04 14.26 -21.00
CA LEU A 16 11.55 15.59 -21.33
C LEU A 16 11.96 15.69 -22.81
N LEU A 17 12.69 14.69 -23.33
CA LEU A 17 13.12 14.66 -24.72
C LEU A 17 11.95 14.43 -25.67
N GLY A 18 10.96 13.62 -25.31
CA GLY A 18 9.73 13.44 -26.10
C GLY A 18 8.90 14.72 -26.18
N LEU A 19 8.77 15.46 -25.08
CA LEU A 19 8.08 16.76 -25.05
C LEU A 19 8.85 17.84 -25.83
N LEU A 20 10.19 17.85 -25.74
CA LEU A 20 11.04 18.76 -26.50
C LEU A 20 10.97 18.46 -28.00
N ALA A 21 11.05 17.19 -28.38
CA ALA A 21 10.91 16.73 -29.77
C ALA A 21 9.55 17.13 -30.35
N ALA A 22 8.48 16.95 -29.59
CA ALA A 22 7.15 17.41 -29.94
C ALA A 22 7.09 18.93 -30.17
N GLY A 23 7.64 19.73 -29.26
CA GLY A 23 7.66 21.19 -29.37
C GLY A 23 8.52 21.72 -30.53
N LEU A 24 9.63 21.05 -30.84
CA LEU A 24 10.51 21.40 -31.97
C LEU A 24 9.94 20.96 -33.32
N ALA A 25 9.31 19.79 -33.39
CA ALA A 25 8.61 19.33 -34.58
C ALA A 25 7.49 20.30 -34.98
N GLN A 26 6.73 20.85 -34.00
CA GLN A 26 5.73 21.89 -34.24
C GLN A 26 6.31 23.20 -34.80
N ARG A 27 7.60 23.46 -34.55
CA ARG A 27 8.32 24.64 -35.07
C ARG A 27 9.05 24.39 -36.39
N GLY A 28 8.83 23.23 -37.02
CA GLY A 28 9.43 22.86 -38.31
C GLY A 28 10.78 22.14 -38.22
N TYR A 29 11.22 21.70 -37.04
CA TYR A 29 12.47 20.98 -36.83
C TYR A 29 12.22 19.51 -36.39
N PRO A 30 11.90 18.58 -37.31
CA PRO A 30 11.51 17.22 -36.97
C PRO A 30 12.67 16.28 -36.60
N ALA A 31 13.93 16.71 -36.81
CA ALA A 31 15.10 15.85 -36.66
C ALA A 31 15.18 15.09 -35.33
N LEU A 32 14.80 15.73 -34.21
CA LEU A 32 14.80 15.07 -32.90
C LEU A 32 13.70 14.02 -32.77
N ALA A 33 12.54 14.23 -33.40
CA ALA A 33 11.45 13.24 -33.43
C ALA A 33 11.81 12.04 -34.31
N ASP A 34 12.52 12.27 -35.43
CA ASP A 34 12.99 11.20 -36.31
C ASP A 34 14.02 10.31 -35.58
N VAL A 35 14.97 10.91 -34.85
CA VAL A 35 15.94 10.18 -34.00
C VAL A 35 15.23 9.35 -32.93
N LEU A 36 14.20 9.88 -32.28
CA LEU A 36 13.44 9.11 -31.28
C LEU A 36 12.70 7.91 -31.90
N ARG A 37 12.19 8.05 -33.13
CA ARG A 37 11.55 6.95 -33.88
C ARG A 37 12.55 5.84 -34.24
N GLU A 38 13.81 6.17 -34.52
CA GLU A 38 14.86 5.17 -34.76
C GLU A 38 15.20 4.34 -33.52
N ILE A 39 15.03 4.91 -32.32
CA ILE A 39 15.31 4.25 -31.03
C ILE A 39 14.14 3.35 -30.59
N ARG A 40 12.94 3.50 -31.17
CA ARG A 40 11.72 2.71 -30.89
C ARG A 40 11.93 1.19 -30.81
N PRO A 41 12.73 0.54 -31.69
CA PRO A 41 12.96 -0.90 -31.60
C PRO A 41 13.58 -1.37 -30.27
N LEU A 42 14.31 -0.50 -29.57
CA LEU A 42 14.84 -0.81 -28.24
C LEU A 42 13.72 -0.90 -27.20
N GLY A 43 12.68 -0.07 -27.35
CA GLY A 43 11.48 -0.12 -26.53
C GLY A 43 10.66 -1.38 -26.75
N SER A 44 10.44 -1.77 -28.01
CA SER A 44 9.74 -3.02 -28.35
C SER A 44 10.55 -4.26 -27.94
N LEU A 45 11.87 -4.23 -28.11
CA LEU A 45 12.77 -5.28 -27.60
C LEU A 45 12.61 -5.46 -26.08
N PHE A 46 12.56 -4.36 -25.31
CA PHE A 46 12.31 -4.42 -23.88
C PHE A 46 10.97 -5.08 -23.53
N LEU A 47 9.88 -4.69 -24.21
CA LEU A 47 8.57 -5.31 -24.01
C LEU A 47 8.54 -6.79 -24.38
N ASN A 48 9.21 -7.18 -25.47
CA ASN A 48 9.30 -8.57 -25.90
C ASN A 48 10.09 -9.41 -24.89
N LEU A 49 11.20 -8.89 -24.37
CA LEU A 49 12.00 -9.55 -23.33
C LEU A 49 11.21 -9.73 -22.03
N LEU A 50 10.39 -8.74 -21.66
CA LEU A 50 9.50 -8.86 -20.50
C LEU A 50 8.43 -9.92 -20.74
N SER A 51 7.69 -9.82 -21.85
CA SER A 51 6.59 -10.73 -22.23
C SER A 51 7.05 -12.19 -22.39
N MET A 52 8.27 -12.41 -22.88
CA MET A 52 8.87 -13.75 -23.02
C MET A 52 8.93 -14.50 -21.69
N VAL A 53 9.14 -13.79 -20.58
CA VAL A 53 9.31 -14.41 -19.26
C VAL A 53 7.98 -14.59 -18.51
N VAL A 54 6.95 -13.78 -18.82
CA VAL A 54 5.70 -13.74 -18.05
C VAL A 54 5.01 -15.10 -17.99
N ILE A 55 4.74 -15.74 -19.14
CA ILE A 55 3.97 -16.99 -19.18
C ILE A 55 4.71 -18.16 -18.50
N PRO A 56 5.99 -18.44 -18.83
CA PRO A 56 6.74 -19.47 -18.15
C PRO A 56 6.81 -19.23 -16.64
N LEU A 57 7.03 -17.99 -16.21
CA LEU A 57 7.17 -17.65 -14.79
C LEU A 57 5.87 -17.85 -14.03
N VAL A 58 4.76 -17.35 -14.57
CA VAL A 58 3.43 -17.53 -13.96
C VAL A 58 3.12 -19.01 -13.86
N ALA A 59 3.39 -19.80 -14.90
CA ALA A 59 3.13 -21.23 -14.90
C ALA A 59 3.94 -21.98 -13.84
N THR A 60 5.25 -21.76 -13.77
CA THR A 60 6.11 -22.49 -12.81
C THR A 60 5.93 -22.02 -11.38
N ALA A 61 5.79 -20.71 -11.14
CA ALA A 61 5.62 -20.16 -9.80
C ALA A 61 4.25 -20.54 -9.21
N LEU A 62 3.17 -20.48 -10.01
CA LEU A 62 1.84 -20.86 -9.56
C LEU A 62 1.76 -22.37 -9.29
N PHE A 63 2.33 -23.19 -10.18
CA PHE A 63 2.40 -24.63 -9.97
C PHE A 63 3.14 -24.98 -8.68
N ALA A 64 4.35 -24.46 -8.48
CA ALA A 64 5.16 -24.72 -7.29
C ALA A 64 4.46 -24.28 -6.00
N GLY A 65 3.83 -23.10 -6.02
CA GLY A 65 3.08 -22.56 -4.89
C GLY A 65 1.90 -23.44 -4.48
N ILE A 66 1.11 -23.91 -5.43
CA ILE A 66 -0.08 -24.74 -5.16
C ILE A 66 0.31 -26.17 -4.77
N ALA A 67 1.23 -26.78 -5.51
CA ALA A 67 1.62 -28.18 -5.30
C ALA A 67 2.25 -28.42 -3.91
N LYS A 68 2.94 -27.42 -3.34
CA LYS A 68 3.57 -27.51 -2.01
C LYS A 68 2.59 -27.40 -0.84
N LEU A 69 1.43 -26.79 -1.01
CA LEU A 69 0.50 -26.47 0.09
C LEU A 69 -0.21 -27.70 0.68
N GLY A 70 -0.34 -28.80 -0.06
CA GLY A 70 -0.81 -30.12 0.41
C GLY A 70 -2.29 -30.23 0.83
N ASP A 71 -2.87 -29.19 1.44
CA ASP A 71 -4.26 -29.17 1.92
C ASP A 71 -5.16 -28.32 1.01
N LEU A 72 -6.01 -29.00 0.25
CA LEU A 72 -6.99 -28.39 -0.67
C LEU A 72 -7.97 -27.45 0.05
N ARG A 73 -8.32 -27.69 1.32
CA ARG A 73 -9.26 -26.82 2.07
C ARG A 73 -8.62 -25.49 2.46
N THR A 74 -7.32 -25.49 2.70
CA THR A 74 -6.57 -24.27 3.02
C THR A 74 -6.33 -23.43 1.77
N VAL A 75 -6.03 -24.07 0.62
CA VAL A 75 -5.93 -23.38 -0.68
C VAL A 75 -7.25 -22.70 -1.05
N GLY A 76 -8.38 -23.41 -0.93
CA GLY A 76 -9.70 -22.85 -1.25
C GLY A 76 -10.05 -21.61 -0.41
N ARG A 77 -9.85 -21.64 0.92
CA ARG A 77 -10.09 -20.48 1.80
C ARG A 77 -9.18 -19.30 1.49
N LEU A 78 -7.92 -19.57 1.16
CA LEU A 78 -6.95 -18.54 0.78
C LEU A 78 -7.37 -17.86 -0.53
N VAL A 79 -7.75 -18.65 -1.54
CA VAL A 79 -8.23 -18.15 -2.84
C VAL A 79 -9.48 -17.30 -2.66
N VAL A 80 -10.48 -17.76 -1.92
CA VAL A 80 -11.73 -17.00 -1.69
C VAL A 80 -11.45 -15.68 -0.97
N ARG A 81 -10.66 -15.68 0.12
CA ARG A 81 -10.30 -14.44 0.83
C ARG A 81 -9.57 -13.44 -0.06
N THR A 82 -8.64 -13.95 -0.87
CA THR A 82 -7.85 -13.13 -1.80
C THR A 82 -8.73 -12.55 -2.90
N LEU A 83 -9.66 -13.36 -3.45
CA LEU A 83 -10.62 -12.92 -4.45
C LEU A 83 -11.57 -11.86 -3.88
N THR A 84 -12.12 -12.06 -2.68
CA THR A 84 -12.96 -11.04 -2.01
C THR A 84 -12.19 -9.74 -1.79
N PHE A 85 -10.92 -9.79 -1.39
CA PHE A 85 -10.08 -8.61 -1.26
C PHE A 85 -9.86 -7.88 -2.60
N PHE A 86 -9.50 -8.59 -3.67
CA PHE A 86 -9.31 -7.97 -4.98
C PHE A 86 -10.60 -7.41 -5.57
N TRP A 87 -11.72 -8.11 -5.42
CA TRP A 87 -13.02 -7.63 -5.90
C TRP A 87 -13.47 -6.38 -5.15
N THR A 88 -13.37 -6.38 -3.82
CA THR A 88 -13.74 -5.21 -3.02
C THR A 88 -12.87 -4.01 -3.36
N THR A 89 -11.55 -4.19 -3.47
CA THR A 89 -10.64 -3.10 -3.85
C THR A 89 -10.84 -2.64 -5.29
N ALA A 90 -11.10 -3.54 -6.24
CA ALA A 90 -11.40 -3.18 -7.63
C ALA A 90 -12.73 -2.43 -7.77
N ILE A 91 -13.79 -2.88 -7.09
CA ILE A 91 -15.08 -2.18 -7.06
C ILE A 91 -14.90 -0.80 -6.46
N VAL A 92 -14.19 -0.67 -5.34
CA VAL A 92 -13.90 0.64 -4.73
C VAL A 92 -13.10 1.53 -5.68
N ALA A 93 -12.10 1.01 -6.37
CA ALA A 93 -11.31 1.77 -7.34
C ALA A 93 -12.14 2.21 -8.55
N ILE A 94 -13.02 1.34 -9.06
CA ILE A 94 -13.95 1.64 -10.16
C ILE A 94 -14.95 2.71 -9.72
N LEU A 95 -15.58 2.54 -8.55
CA LEU A 95 -16.52 3.51 -8.00
C LEU A 95 -15.85 4.87 -7.76
N LEU A 96 -14.62 4.86 -7.24
CA LEU A 96 -13.83 6.08 -7.06
C LEU A 96 -13.46 6.70 -8.41
N GLY A 97 -13.09 5.90 -9.41
CA GLY A 97 -12.80 6.36 -10.77
C GLY A 97 -14.02 6.97 -11.44
N PHE A 98 -15.20 6.35 -11.33
CA PHE A 98 -16.47 6.91 -11.81
C PHE A 98 -16.87 8.15 -11.03
N LEU A 99 -16.67 8.17 -9.71
CA LEU A 99 -16.95 9.34 -8.88
C LEU A 99 -16.07 10.51 -9.29
N VAL A 100 -14.76 10.30 -9.41
CA VAL A 100 -13.80 11.31 -9.88
C VAL A 100 -14.15 11.73 -11.30
N GLY A 101 -14.42 10.79 -12.21
CA GLY A 101 -14.81 11.08 -13.59
C GLY A 101 -16.09 11.91 -13.68
N ALA A 102 -17.14 11.54 -12.94
CA ALA A 102 -18.41 12.24 -12.89
C ALA A 102 -18.28 13.63 -12.25
N LEU A 103 -17.33 13.81 -11.32
CA LEU A 103 -17.04 15.11 -10.72
C LEU A 103 -16.13 15.98 -11.61
N VAL A 104 -15.19 15.40 -12.35
CA VAL A 104 -14.16 16.15 -13.09
C VAL A 104 -14.58 16.44 -14.54
N LEU A 105 -15.17 15.48 -15.25
CA LEU A 105 -15.52 15.62 -16.68
C LEU A 105 -16.50 16.77 -16.97
N PRO A 106 -17.56 17.02 -16.18
CA PRO A 106 -18.45 18.16 -16.40
C PRO A 106 -17.79 19.52 -16.09
N ARG A 107 -16.67 19.50 -15.37
CA ARG A 107 -15.95 20.69 -14.89
C ARG A 107 -14.74 21.04 -15.76
N ALA A 108 -14.33 20.15 -16.67
CA ALA A 108 -13.42 20.50 -17.74
C ALA A 108 -14.19 21.36 -18.74
N ALA A 109 -13.84 22.65 -18.85
CA ALA A 109 -14.39 23.54 -19.87
C ALA A 109 -13.87 23.12 -21.25
N VAL A 110 -14.37 21.99 -21.75
CA VAL A 110 -14.05 21.50 -23.08
C VAL A 110 -14.90 22.31 -24.05
N THR A 111 -14.27 23.24 -24.77
CA THR A 111 -14.94 23.99 -25.84
C THR A 111 -15.55 23.01 -26.86
N PRO A 112 -16.63 23.38 -27.58
CA PRO A 112 -17.23 22.51 -28.61
C PRO A 112 -16.21 21.99 -29.65
N GLU A 113 -15.19 22.80 -29.96
CA GLU A 113 -14.04 22.45 -30.81
C GLU A 113 -13.11 21.42 -30.15
N GLN A 114 -12.79 21.59 -28.87
CA GLN A 114 -12.02 20.58 -28.13
C GLN A 114 -12.80 19.28 -27.96
N GLN A 115 -14.13 19.31 -27.82
CA GLN A 115 -14.96 18.09 -27.74
C GLN A 115 -14.98 17.35 -29.07
N THR A 116 -15.05 18.06 -30.19
CA THR A 116 -14.96 17.46 -31.53
C THR A 116 -13.54 16.95 -31.80
N ALA A 117 -12.50 17.67 -31.39
CA ALA A 117 -11.12 17.19 -31.47
C ALA A 117 -10.87 15.95 -30.58
N LEU A 118 -11.41 15.90 -29.37
CA LEU A 118 -11.32 14.75 -28.46
C LEU A 118 -12.11 13.55 -29.00
N ARG A 119 -13.31 13.77 -29.55
CA ARG A 119 -14.12 12.71 -30.17
C ARG A 119 -13.50 12.21 -31.48
N ALA A 120 -12.83 13.08 -32.26
CA ALA A 120 -12.09 12.69 -33.45
C ALA A 120 -10.74 12.02 -33.12
N ALA A 121 -10.13 12.35 -31.98
CA ALA A 121 -8.96 11.63 -31.43
C ALA A 121 -9.38 10.26 -30.89
N ALA A 122 -10.44 10.20 -30.11
CA ALA A 122 -11.05 8.95 -29.64
C ALA A 122 -11.62 8.11 -30.79
N GLY A 123 -12.06 8.73 -31.90
CA GLY A 123 -12.59 8.05 -33.09
C GLY A 123 -11.56 7.19 -33.83
N ALA A 124 -10.27 7.49 -33.72
CA ALA A 124 -9.21 6.64 -34.25
C ALA A 124 -9.03 5.35 -33.43
N ASP A 125 -9.30 5.40 -32.12
CA ASP A 125 -9.30 4.26 -31.19
C ASP A 125 -10.70 3.62 -31.01
N ALA A 126 -11.77 4.26 -31.50
CA ALA A 126 -13.15 3.81 -31.32
C ALA A 126 -13.43 2.49 -32.04
N THR A 127 -12.74 2.22 -33.16
CA THR A 127 -12.78 0.92 -33.85
C THR A 127 -12.20 -0.20 -33.00
N PHE A 128 -11.14 0.07 -32.23
CA PHE A 128 -10.57 -0.88 -31.26
C PHE A 128 -11.51 -1.11 -30.08
N ILE A 129 -12.14 -0.05 -29.55
CA ILE A 129 -13.10 -0.16 -28.44
C ILE A 129 -14.39 -0.88 -28.88
N GLN A 130 -14.89 -0.63 -30.10
CA GLN A 130 -16.04 -1.35 -30.66
C GLN A 130 -15.70 -2.82 -30.93
N HIS A 131 -14.57 -3.12 -31.58
CA HIS A 131 -14.15 -4.51 -31.79
C HIS A 131 -13.86 -5.25 -30.47
N ALA A 132 -13.35 -4.57 -29.46
CA ALA A 132 -13.15 -5.16 -28.14
C ALA A 132 -14.49 -5.43 -27.44
N ALA A 133 -15.44 -4.50 -27.51
CA ALA A 133 -16.79 -4.63 -26.93
C ALA A 133 -17.63 -5.74 -27.59
N GLU A 134 -17.51 -5.90 -28.91
CA GLU A 134 -18.19 -6.97 -29.67
C GLU A 134 -17.62 -8.37 -29.37
N ASN A 135 -16.35 -8.45 -28.94
CA ASN A 135 -15.67 -9.70 -28.64
C ASN A 135 -15.61 -10.04 -27.14
N ILE A 136 -16.29 -9.29 -26.25
CA ILE A 136 -16.35 -9.64 -24.82
C ILE A 136 -17.25 -10.87 -24.66
N PRO A 137 -16.72 -12.01 -24.20
CA PRO A 137 -17.53 -13.19 -23.95
C PRO A 137 -18.52 -12.88 -22.83
N THR A 138 -19.83 -12.95 -23.11
CA THR A 138 -20.87 -12.65 -22.13
C THR A 138 -21.31 -13.91 -21.38
N GLY A 139 -21.50 -13.77 -20.06
CA GLY A 139 -22.07 -14.81 -19.20
C GLY A 139 -21.31 -16.14 -19.20
N LEU A 140 -21.99 -17.23 -19.55
CA LEU A 140 -21.45 -18.59 -19.53
C LEU A 140 -20.32 -18.83 -20.55
N GLN A 141 -20.27 -18.07 -21.65
CA GLN A 141 -19.21 -18.21 -22.65
C GLN A 141 -17.83 -17.84 -22.08
N PHE A 142 -17.77 -16.87 -21.16
CA PHE A 142 -16.53 -16.57 -20.44
C PHE A 142 -16.04 -17.76 -19.62
N LEU A 143 -16.95 -18.45 -18.91
CA LEU A 143 -16.61 -19.64 -18.12
C LEU A 143 -16.10 -20.79 -19.00
N VAL A 144 -16.68 -20.97 -20.19
CA VAL A 144 -16.21 -21.97 -21.15
C VAL A 144 -14.82 -21.61 -21.67
N GLN A 145 -14.54 -20.33 -21.93
CA GLN A 145 -13.23 -19.87 -22.41
C GLN A 145 -12.13 -19.90 -21.34
N LEU A 146 -12.48 -19.92 -20.05
CA LEU A 146 -11.51 -20.11 -18.97
C LEU A 146 -10.79 -21.46 -19.05
N VAL A 147 -11.45 -22.48 -19.58
CA VAL A 147 -10.88 -23.83 -19.69
C VAL A 147 -10.37 -24.04 -21.12
N PRO A 148 -9.04 -24.00 -21.36
CA PRO A 148 -8.52 -24.12 -22.72
C PRO A 148 -8.66 -25.56 -23.23
N ALA A 149 -9.07 -25.71 -24.50
CA ALA A 149 -9.00 -27.01 -25.19
C ALA A 149 -7.55 -27.50 -25.39
N ASN A 150 -6.59 -26.56 -25.47
CA ASN A 150 -5.16 -26.85 -25.51
C ASN A 150 -4.37 -25.77 -24.72
N PRO A 151 -3.80 -26.10 -23.55
CA PRO A 151 -3.09 -25.14 -22.70
C PRO A 151 -1.77 -24.65 -23.33
N PHE A 152 -1.11 -25.47 -24.16
CA PHE A 152 0.10 -25.07 -24.86
C PHE A 152 -0.20 -24.06 -25.96
N LYS A 153 -1.31 -24.25 -26.69
CA LYS A 153 -1.78 -23.27 -27.66
C LYS A 153 -2.17 -21.96 -26.96
N ALA A 154 -2.89 -22.04 -25.83
CA ALA A 154 -3.23 -20.85 -25.05
C ALA A 154 -1.98 -20.08 -24.57
N ALA A 155 -0.92 -20.79 -24.16
CA ALA A 155 0.36 -20.20 -23.81
C ALA A 155 1.07 -19.56 -25.02
N ALA A 156 1.05 -20.22 -26.19
CA ALA A 156 1.64 -19.68 -27.41
C ALA A 156 0.91 -18.42 -27.92
N ASP A 157 -0.42 -18.40 -27.80
CA ASP A 157 -1.28 -17.29 -28.24
C ASP A 157 -1.27 -16.11 -27.24
N GLY A 158 -0.57 -16.23 -26.10
CA GLY A 158 -0.49 -15.16 -25.09
C GLY A 158 -1.68 -15.10 -24.11
N ASN A 159 -2.57 -16.10 -24.13
CA ASN A 159 -3.78 -16.14 -23.32
C ASN A 159 -3.46 -16.59 -21.88
N LEU A 160 -3.10 -15.64 -21.02
CA LEU A 160 -2.68 -15.88 -19.63
C LEU A 160 -3.76 -16.52 -18.76
N LEU A 161 -5.01 -16.08 -18.88
CA LEU A 161 -6.09 -16.51 -17.99
C LEU A 161 -6.40 -18.02 -18.12
N PRO A 162 -6.57 -18.58 -19.34
CA PRO A 162 -6.68 -20.03 -19.52
C PRO A 162 -5.45 -20.81 -19.03
N VAL A 163 -4.24 -20.27 -19.19
CA VAL A 163 -3.01 -20.89 -18.69
C VAL A 163 -3.01 -20.97 -17.17
N ILE A 164 -3.40 -19.88 -16.48
CA ILE A 164 -3.53 -19.84 -15.02
C ILE A 164 -4.52 -20.90 -14.53
N VAL A 165 -5.68 -21.01 -15.18
CA VAL A 165 -6.71 -22.00 -14.81
C VAL A 165 -6.17 -23.43 -14.97
N PHE A 166 -5.56 -23.73 -16.12
CA PHE A 166 -4.95 -25.04 -16.36
C PHE A 166 -3.86 -25.36 -15.32
N VAL A 167 -2.92 -24.45 -15.09
CA VAL A 167 -1.82 -24.62 -14.14
C VAL A 167 -2.34 -24.79 -12.71
N THR A 168 -3.41 -24.09 -12.35
CA THR A 168 -4.06 -24.22 -11.04
C THR A 168 -4.64 -25.63 -10.87
N ILE A 169 -5.42 -26.11 -11.84
CA ILE A 169 -5.99 -27.46 -11.81
C ILE A 169 -4.87 -28.51 -11.79
N PHE A 170 -3.84 -28.33 -12.61
CA PHE A 170 -2.68 -29.21 -12.66
C PHE A 170 -1.90 -29.23 -11.34
N GLY A 171 -1.70 -28.07 -10.70
CA GLY A 171 -1.06 -27.95 -9.39
C GLY A 171 -1.86 -28.60 -8.27
N ILE A 172 -3.19 -28.46 -8.27
CA ILE A 172 -4.08 -29.15 -7.33
C ILE A 172 -4.00 -30.67 -7.52
N ALA A 173 -4.03 -31.15 -8.77
CA ALA A 173 -3.87 -32.58 -9.07
C ALA A 173 -2.49 -33.11 -8.67
N ALA A 174 -1.42 -32.33 -8.85
CA ALA A 174 -0.08 -32.72 -8.39
C ALA A 174 0.02 -32.73 -6.85
N ALA A 175 -0.75 -31.88 -6.16
CA ALA A 175 -0.77 -31.84 -4.70
C ALA A 175 -1.36 -33.11 -4.06
N THR A 176 -2.21 -33.86 -4.78
CA THR A 176 -2.79 -35.12 -4.31
C THR A 176 -1.85 -36.32 -4.48
N LEU A 177 -0.72 -36.17 -5.18
CA LEU A 177 0.26 -37.22 -5.35
C LEU A 177 1.11 -37.43 -4.08
N PRO A 178 1.59 -38.67 -3.84
CA PRO A 178 2.57 -38.93 -2.79
C PRO A 178 3.82 -38.06 -2.93
N LEU A 179 4.44 -37.70 -1.81
CA LEU A 179 5.57 -36.76 -1.76
C LEU A 179 6.72 -37.17 -2.69
N GLU A 180 7.01 -38.47 -2.79
CA GLU A 180 8.06 -39.04 -3.65
C GLU A 180 7.85 -38.73 -5.15
N LYS A 181 6.59 -38.70 -5.61
CA LYS A 181 6.25 -38.40 -7.00
C LYS A 181 6.09 -36.90 -7.26
N ARG A 182 5.68 -36.16 -6.22
CA ARG A 182 5.47 -34.71 -6.30
C ARG A 182 6.79 -33.92 -6.24
N ALA A 183 7.74 -34.37 -5.41
CA ALA A 183 8.98 -33.63 -5.15
C ALA A 183 9.82 -33.35 -6.41
N PRO A 184 10.01 -34.30 -7.36
CA PRO A 184 10.71 -34.00 -8.61
C PRO A 184 10.04 -32.91 -9.44
N LEU A 185 8.71 -32.91 -9.50
CA LEU A 185 7.93 -31.91 -10.26
C LEU A 185 8.08 -30.51 -9.64
N THR A 186 7.97 -30.40 -8.32
CA THR A 186 8.10 -29.11 -7.63
C THR A 186 9.53 -28.58 -7.67
N ASN A 187 10.54 -29.46 -7.58
CA ASN A 187 11.95 -29.06 -7.64
C ASN A 187 12.33 -28.52 -9.02
N ILE A 188 11.85 -29.13 -10.10
CA ILE A 188 12.04 -28.61 -11.46
C ILE A 188 11.35 -27.26 -11.60
N ALA A 189 10.12 -27.12 -11.11
CA ALA A 189 9.39 -25.86 -11.19
C ALA A 189 10.06 -24.73 -10.40
N ASP A 190 10.62 -25.02 -9.22
CA ASP A 190 11.40 -24.05 -8.46
C ASP A 190 12.67 -23.64 -9.21
N ALA A 191 13.44 -24.60 -9.73
CA ALA A 191 14.67 -24.32 -10.46
C ALA A 191 14.40 -23.46 -11.71
N VAL A 192 13.33 -23.75 -12.46
CA VAL A 192 12.93 -22.94 -13.62
C VAL A 192 12.49 -21.54 -13.16
N THR A 193 11.74 -21.43 -12.06
CA THR A 193 11.33 -20.13 -11.50
C THR A 193 12.53 -19.28 -11.12
N ASP A 194 13.54 -19.86 -10.45
CA ASP A 194 14.77 -19.17 -10.08
C ASP A 194 15.57 -18.69 -11.30
N VAL A 195 15.65 -19.51 -12.36
CA VAL A 195 16.28 -19.14 -13.64
C VAL A 195 15.52 -17.99 -14.30
N LEU A 196 14.19 -18.05 -14.35
CA LEU A 196 13.37 -16.99 -14.94
C LEU A 196 13.48 -15.68 -14.15
N ILE A 197 13.55 -15.74 -12.81
CA ILE A 197 13.81 -14.57 -11.96
C ILE A 197 15.18 -13.96 -12.30
N ARG A 198 16.23 -14.76 -12.54
CA ARG A 198 17.53 -14.22 -12.98
C ARG A 198 17.44 -13.52 -14.35
N ILE A 199 16.68 -14.09 -15.30
CA ILE A 199 16.43 -13.44 -16.59
C ILE A 199 15.72 -12.09 -16.38
N ILE A 200 14.71 -12.01 -15.49
CA ILE A 200 14.05 -10.74 -15.17
C ILE A 200 15.04 -9.72 -14.64
N HIS A 201 16.00 -10.11 -13.80
CA HIS A 201 17.03 -9.19 -13.33
C HIS A 201 17.86 -8.61 -14.49
N TRP A 202 18.23 -9.43 -15.48
CA TRP A 202 18.92 -8.95 -16.68
C TRP A 202 18.05 -8.03 -17.52
N VAL A 203 16.76 -8.36 -17.69
CA VAL A 203 15.81 -7.49 -18.40
C VAL A 203 15.62 -6.15 -17.67
N LEU A 204 15.60 -6.15 -16.34
CA LEU A 204 15.49 -4.93 -15.53
C LEU A 204 16.76 -4.07 -15.56
N LEU A 205 17.92 -4.62 -15.88
CA LEU A 205 19.13 -3.82 -16.16
C LEU A 205 19.00 -3.03 -17.47
N PHE A 206 18.28 -3.59 -18.45
CA PHE A 206 17.98 -2.93 -19.73
C PHE A 206 16.80 -1.94 -19.64
N ALA A 207 15.97 -2.03 -18.59
CA ALA A 207 14.78 -1.21 -18.41
C ALA A 207 14.99 0.32 -18.54
N PRO A 208 16.06 0.96 -18.05
CA PRO A 208 16.28 2.39 -18.23
C PRO A 208 16.28 2.83 -19.70
N ILE A 209 16.89 2.01 -20.57
CA ILE A 209 16.99 2.28 -22.02
C ILE A 209 15.66 1.98 -22.69
N GLY A 210 15.04 0.85 -22.35
CA GLY A 210 13.73 0.46 -22.89
C GLY A 210 12.62 1.47 -22.54
N ILE A 211 12.55 1.92 -21.28
CA ILE A 211 11.58 2.91 -20.81
C ILE A 211 11.81 4.27 -21.49
N PHE A 212 13.07 4.69 -21.62
CA PHE A 212 13.42 5.91 -22.34
C PHE A 212 12.89 5.89 -23.79
N ALA A 213 13.18 4.80 -24.52
CA ALA A 213 12.74 4.62 -25.90
C ALA A 213 11.21 4.60 -26.04
N LEU A 214 10.51 3.87 -25.17
CA LEU A 214 9.04 3.78 -25.19
C LEU A 214 8.34 5.11 -24.92
N VAL A 215 8.81 5.85 -23.91
CA VAL A 215 8.16 7.09 -23.47
C VAL A 215 8.47 8.25 -24.41
N GLY A 216 9.71 8.31 -24.94
CA GLY A 216 10.12 9.35 -25.90
C GLY A 216 9.35 9.28 -27.21
N ASP A 217 9.23 8.09 -27.79
CA ASP A 217 8.54 7.83 -29.08
C ASP A 217 7.04 8.15 -28.99
N HIS A 218 6.34 7.60 -27.98
CA HIS A 218 4.89 7.78 -27.84
C HIS A 218 4.45 9.25 -27.72
N ARG A 219 5.29 10.11 -27.11
CA ARG A 219 5.00 11.55 -26.97
C ARG A 219 5.28 12.34 -28.25
N ALA A 220 6.28 11.94 -29.02
CA ALA A 220 6.56 12.55 -30.33
C ALA A 220 5.42 12.26 -31.33
N ASP A 221 4.89 11.03 -31.34
CA ASP A 221 3.80 10.62 -32.23
C ASP A 221 2.46 11.30 -31.90
N VAL A 222 2.08 11.38 -30.62
CA VAL A 222 0.85 12.05 -30.20
C VAL A 222 0.86 13.54 -30.58
N ALA A 223 2.00 14.22 -30.47
CA ALA A 223 2.12 15.62 -30.85
C ALA A 223 2.12 15.83 -32.37
N ALA A 224 2.69 14.92 -33.15
CA ALA A 224 2.66 14.95 -34.61
C ALA A 224 1.23 14.79 -35.15
N GLN A 225 0.43 13.91 -34.53
CA GLN A 225 -0.98 13.71 -34.90
C GLN A 225 -1.87 14.92 -34.56
N VAL A 226 -1.59 15.63 -33.47
CA VAL A 226 -2.28 16.89 -33.12
C VAL A 226 -1.94 18.00 -34.12
N SER A 227 -0.69 18.07 -34.60
CA SER A 227 -0.23 19.10 -35.56
C SER A 227 -0.75 18.87 -36.98
N ALA A 228 -0.82 17.63 -37.46
CA ALA A 228 -1.39 17.32 -38.77
C ALA A 228 -2.87 17.76 -38.87
N ARG A 229 -3.58 17.77 -37.74
CA ARG A 229 -5.00 18.16 -37.64
C ARG A 229 -5.21 19.67 -37.48
N SER A 230 -4.28 20.41 -36.85
CA SER A 230 -4.38 21.87 -36.76
C SER A 230 -4.13 22.55 -38.11
N VAL A 231 -3.18 22.03 -38.90
CA VAL A 231 -2.87 22.55 -40.25
C VAL A 231 -4.03 22.33 -41.23
N SER A 232 -4.76 21.21 -41.14
CA SER A 232 -5.96 21.01 -41.95
C SER A 232 -7.13 21.91 -41.53
N SER A 233 -7.26 22.20 -40.22
CA SER A 233 -8.32 23.07 -39.69
C SER A 233 -8.16 24.53 -40.09
N ASP A 234 -6.92 25.05 -40.08
CA ASP A 234 -6.64 26.43 -40.51
C ASP A 234 -6.84 26.61 -42.01
N ALA A 235 -6.51 25.60 -42.83
CA ALA A 235 -6.74 25.65 -44.27
C ALA A 235 -8.23 25.71 -44.63
N ASP A 236 -9.08 24.94 -43.93
CA ASP A 236 -10.53 24.94 -44.12
C ASP A 236 -11.21 26.20 -43.58
N GLY A 237 -10.66 26.81 -42.52
CA GLY A 237 -11.12 28.09 -41.97
C GLY A 237 -10.79 29.28 -42.87
N LEU A 238 -9.61 29.28 -43.49
CA LEU A 238 -9.18 30.31 -44.45
C LEU A 238 -9.98 30.24 -45.76
N LEU A 239 -10.27 29.03 -46.24
CA LEU A 239 -11.15 28.80 -47.39
C LEU A 239 -12.59 29.26 -47.10
N ARG A 240 -13.12 29.02 -45.90
CA ARG A 240 -14.45 29.53 -45.50
C ARG A 240 -14.49 31.05 -45.39
N HIS A 241 -13.50 31.68 -44.76
CA HIS A 241 -13.43 33.13 -44.67
C HIS A 241 -13.26 33.83 -46.04
N LEU A 242 -12.59 33.20 -47.00
CA LEU A 242 -12.49 33.70 -48.38
C LEU A 242 -13.82 33.57 -49.13
N VAL A 243 -14.57 32.48 -48.92
CA VAL A 243 -15.90 32.28 -49.53
C VAL A 243 -16.94 33.22 -48.91
N ASP A 244 -16.93 33.38 -47.59
CA ASP A 244 -17.86 34.25 -46.86
C ASP A 244 -17.55 35.74 -47.08
N GLY A 245 -16.27 36.11 -47.22
CA GLY A 245 -15.84 37.46 -47.60
C GLY A 245 -16.24 37.84 -49.03
N CYS A 246 -16.30 36.87 -49.95
CA CYS A 246 -16.82 37.10 -51.29
C CYS A 246 -18.36 37.19 -51.31
N ALA A 247 -19.07 36.44 -50.47
CA ALA A 247 -20.53 36.51 -50.37
C ALA A 247 -21.03 37.81 -49.72
N ALA A 248 -20.31 38.36 -48.73
CA ALA A 248 -20.69 39.59 -48.02
C ALA A 248 -20.51 40.89 -48.85
N LEU A 249 -19.79 40.84 -49.97
CA LEU A 249 -19.65 41.97 -50.90
C LEU A 249 -20.76 41.99 -51.97
N ASP A 250 -21.49 40.90 -52.15
CA ASP A 250 -22.61 40.81 -53.12
C ASP A 250 -23.94 41.33 -52.53
N ASP A 251 -24.07 41.37 -51.20
CA ASP A 251 -25.32 41.74 -50.50
C ASP A 251 -25.46 43.26 -50.21
N ARG A 252 -24.54 44.10 -50.75
CA ARG A 252 -24.60 45.58 -50.63
C ARG A 252 -24.91 46.33 -51.92
N ARG A 253 -25.54 45.68 -52.90
CA ARG A 253 -26.16 46.36 -54.05
C ARG A 253 -27.56 45.80 -54.31
N GLY A 254 -28.50 46.23 -53.47
CA GLY A 254 -29.92 46.11 -53.77
C GLY A 254 -30.35 47.08 -54.88
N GLY A 255 -31.00 46.53 -55.91
CA GLY A 255 -32.14 47.15 -56.60
C GLY A 255 -31.86 48.02 -57.83
N GLN A 256 -32.00 47.45 -59.02
CA GLN A 256 -32.93 47.88 -60.10
C GLN A 256 -32.75 46.99 -61.35
N GLY A 257 -33.85 46.69 -62.03
CA GLY A 257 -33.95 45.62 -63.02
C GLY A 257 -33.48 45.93 -64.45
N LEU A 258 -33.73 44.92 -65.29
CA LEU A 258 -33.64 44.78 -66.75
C LEU A 258 -32.40 44.13 -67.39
N ALA A 259 -32.73 43.11 -68.21
CA ALA A 259 -32.13 42.66 -69.47
C ALA A 259 -31.01 41.59 -69.48
N ASP A 260 -31.10 40.77 -70.53
CA ASP A 260 -30.41 39.51 -70.89
C ASP A 260 -28.87 39.43 -70.69
N PRO A 261 -28.31 38.21 -70.57
CA PRO A 261 -26.88 38.01 -70.30
C PRO A 261 -26.04 37.90 -71.58
N PRO A 262 -24.82 38.45 -71.57
CA PRO A 262 -23.72 37.84 -72.34
C PRO A 262 -22.42 37.74 -71.50
N PRO A 263 -21.33 37.18 -72.06
CA PRO A 263 -20.91 35.81 -71.85
C PRO A 263 -19.81 35.63 -70.78
N ARG A 264 -19.77 34.41 -70.23
CA ARG A 264 -18.85 33.93 -69.19
C ARG A 264 -17.37 34.05 -69.60
N PHE A 265 -16.63 34.91 -68.91
CA PHE A 265 -15.16 34.83 -68.84
C PHE A 265 -14.75 33.79 -67.79
N ARG A 266 -14.20 32.66 -68.25
CA ARG A 266 -13.63 31.61 -67.40
C ARG A 266 -12.21 32.00 -66.98
N LEU A 267 -12.02 32.36 -65.71
CA LEU A 267 -10.69 32.38 -65.10
C LEU A 267 -10.40 31.00 -64.49
N ARG A 268 -9.45 30.30 -65.13
CA ARG A 268 -8.83 29.06 -64.68
C ARG A 268 -8.04 29.34 -63.39
N VAL A 269 -8.43 28.72 -62.28
CA VAL A 269 -7.49 28.44 -61.18
C VAL A 269 -7.24 26.94 -61.16
N ALA A 270 -5.98 26.61 -61.39
CA ALA A 270 -5.48 25.26 -61.53
C ALA A 270 -5.39 24.57 -60.16
N ALA A 271 -6.31 23.65 -59.88
CA ALA A 271 -6.07 22.60 -58.91
C ALA A 271 -5.15 21.54 -59.55
N ARG A 272 -3.85 21.60 -59.23
CA ARG A 272 -2.91 20.52 -59.51
C ARG A 272 -3.36 19.25 -58.77
N ARG A 273 -4.00 18.34 -59.49
CA ARG A 273 -3.96 16.90 -59.18
C ARG A 273 -2.57 16.39 -59.58
N VAL A 274 -1.78 16.02 -58.59
CA VAL A 274 -0.68 15.05 -58.73
C VAL A 274 -1.22 13.77 -58.09
N VAL A 275 -1.81 12.88 -58.90
CA VAL A 275 -1.21 11.62 -59.38
C VAL A 275 -0.88 10.67 -58.24
N GLU A 276 -1.78 9.71 -58.02
CA GLU A 276 -1.37 8.35 -57.70
C GLU A 276 -2.37 7.37 -58.32
N SER A 277 -2.00 6.84 -59.48
CA SER A 277 -2.50 5.54 -59.90
C SER A 277 -1.38 4.77 -60.59
N ARG A 278 -1.12 3.59 -60.02
CA ARG A 278 -0.59 2.37 -60.64
C ARG A 278 0.88 2.37 -61.09
N ARG A 279 1.69 1.69 -60.28
CA ARG A 279 2.62 0.66 -60.79
C ARG A 279 2.38 -0.66 -60.06
N GLN A 280 1.42 -1.43 -60.56
CA GLN A 280 1.70 -2.84 -60.81
C GLN A 280 2.36 -2.89 -62.20
N ARG A 281 3.68 -3.03 -62.22
CA ARG A 281 4.37 -3.58 -63.40
C ARG A 281 4.66 -5.03 -63.07
N GLY A 282 4.02 -5.92 -63.84
CA GLY A 282 4.65 -7.18 -64.19
C GLY A 282 5.98 -6.87 -64.85
N VAL A 283 7.03 -7.49 -64.33
CA VAL A 283 8.26 -7.75 -65.06
C VAL A 283 8.38 -9.26 -65.08
N SER A 284 8.12 -9.80 -66.27
CA SER A 284 8.52 -11.14 -66.69
C SER A 284 9.80 -10.99 -67.50
N SER A 285 10.89 -11.62 -67.04
CA SER A 285 11.91 -12.30 -67.87
C SER A 285 13.09 -12.65 -66.97
N ASP A 286 13.29 -13.93 -66.63
CA ASP A 286 14.21 -14.80 -67.37
C ASP A 286 14.58 -16.07 -66.59
N CYS A 287 14.98 -17.08 -67.38
CA CYS A 287 15.68 -18.31 -67.02
C CYS A 287 14.86 -19.52 -66.54
N GLY A 288 14.84 -20.53 -67.41
CA GLY A 288 15.34 -21.86 -67.04
C GLY A 288 14.29 -22.89 -66.70
N GLY A 289 14.04 -23.80 -67.64
CA GLY A 289 13.14 -24.94 -67.42
C GLY A 289 13.67 -25.97 -66.43
N LEU A 290 12.75 -26.82 -65.96
CA LEU A 290 12.83 -28.28 -66.03
C LEU A 290 11.71 -28.88 -65.16
N ARG A 291 10.84 -29.65 -65.83
CA ARG A 291 10.20 -30.91 -65.43
C ARG A 291 9.53 -31.04 -64.03
N ARG A 292 8.21 -31.27 -64.08
CA ARG A 292 7.39 -32.35 -63.43
C ARG A 292 8.04 -33.25 -62.34
N PRO A 293 7.27 -33.97 -61.49
CA PRO A 293 5.80 -34.05 -61.35
C PRO A 293 5.23 -34.14 -59.91
N LEU A 294 3.89 -34.11 -59.87
CA LEU A 294 3.00 -34.79 -58.91
C LEU A 294 3.57 -36.06 -58.24
N VAL A 295 3.40 -36.14 -56.91
CA VAL A 295 3.36 -37.41 -56.17
C VAL A 295 2.27 -37.35 -55.10
N ARG A 296 1.20 -38.12 -55.31
CA ARG A 296 0.34 -38.65 -54.23
C ARG A 296 1.17 -39.56 -53.32
N PRO A 297 0.70 -39.81 -52.09
CA PRO A 297 0.59 -41.21 -51.74
C PRO A 297 -0.80 -41.56 -51.22
N ALA A 298 -1.40 -42.53 -51.90
CA ALA A 298 -2.27 -43.50 -51.28
C ALA A 298 -1.38 -44.46 -50.46
N VAL A 299 -1.78 -44.79 -49.24
CA VAL A 299 -1.47 -46.10 -48.65
C VAL A 299 -2.75 -46.69 -48.08
N ARG A 300 -3.02 -47.90 -48.56
CA ARG A 300 -4.21 -48.73 -48.38
C ARG A 300 -3.67 -50.05 -47.84
N ARG A 301 -4.27 -50.56 -46.74
CA ARG A 301 -4.33 -51.98 -46.28
C ARG A 301 -2.98 -52.66 -45.96
N GLY A 302 -2.88 -53.55 -44.97
CA GLY A 302 -3.87 -54.24 -44.13
C GLY A 302 -3.25 -55.51 -43.55
N ARG A 303 -4.10 -56.28 -42.85
CA ARG A 303 -3.94 -57.62 -42.26
C ARG A 303 -3.36 -57.71 -40.85
N ASP A 304 -3.82 -58.58 -39.96
CA ASP A 304 -5.04 -59.42 -39.83
C ASP A 304 -5.03 -60.06 -38.43
N ALA A 305 -6.21 -60.62 -38.06
CA ALA A 305 -6.51 -61.57 -36.97
C ALA A 305 -6.52 -61.00 -35.54
N GLY A 306 -7.47 -61.24 -34.65
CA GLY A 306 -8.68 -62.09 -34.48
C GLY A 306 -9.03 -61.92 -32.98
N SER A 307 -10.23 -62.02 -32.42
CA SER A 307 -11.37 -62.92 -32.61
C SER A 307 -12.45 -62.54 -31.58
N GLY A 308 -13.74 -62.65 -31.95
CA GLY A 308 -14.92 -62.91 -31.08
C GLY A 308 -15.33 -61.85 -30.05
N GLY A 309 -16.60 -61.52 -29.83
CA GLY A 309 -17.86 -61.98 -30.39
C GLY A 309 -19.04 -61.40 -29.58
N GLY A 310 -20.19 -61.19 -30.24
CA GLY A 310 -21.52 -60.96 -29.66
C GLY A 310 -21.77 -59.57 -29.04
N ARG A 311 -22.91 -58.89 -29.18
CA ARG A 311 -24.21 -59.13 -29.81
C ARG A 311 -24.84 -57.75 -30.13
N VAL A 312 -25.50 -57.67 -31.28
CA VAL A 312 -26.53 -56.68 -31.71
C VAL A 312 -27.89 -57.17 -31.12
N PRO A 313 -28.98 -56.38 -30.87
CA PRO A 313 -29.62 -55.36 -31.74
C PRO A 313 -30.11 -54.09 -31.01
N GLY A 314 -30.61 -53.01 -31.61
CA GLY A 314 -31.26 -52.79 -32.91
C GLY A 314 -32.75 -52.48 -32.69
N LEU A 315 -33.26 -51.43 -33.35
CA LEU A 315 -34.69 -51.06 -33.55
C LEU A 315 -35.49 -50.66 -32.29
N ALA A 316 -36.64 -49.97 -32.34
CA ALA A 316 -37.32 -49.06 -33.25
C ALA A 316 -38.59 -48.61 -32.48
N ASP A 317 -39.06 -47.40 -32.76
CA ASP A 317 -40.46 -46.99 -32.95
C ASP A 317 -41.61 -47.44 -31.99
N ARG A 318 -42.53 -46.48 -31.78
CA ARG A 318 -43.97 -46.58 -31.40
C ARG A 318 -44.46 -46.59 -29.93
N ARG A 319 -45.20 -45.50 -29.66
CA ARG A 319 -46.63 -45.39 -29.27
C ARG A 319 -47.14 -45.79 -27.86
N VAL A 320 -47.77 -44.77 -27.26
CA VAL A 320 -49.16 -44.71 -26.73
C VAL A 320 -49.49 -45.26 -25.34
N GLY A 321 -50.24 -44.43 -24.58
CA GLY A 321 -51.21 -44.83 -23.53
C GLY A 321 -50.88 -44.25 -22.15
N SER A 322 -51.29 -43.03 -21.80
CA SER A 322 -52.62 -42.59 -21.32
C SER A 322 -52.86 -42.79 -19.81
N LEU A 323 -53.54 -41.77 -19.24
CA LEU A 323 -54.30 -41.63 -17.97
C LEU A 323 -54.00 -40.18 -17.50
N GLY A 324 -54.81 -39.15 -17.80
CA GLY A 324 -56.19 -38.91 -17.31
C GLY A 324 -56.09 -38.06 -16.02
N GLY A 325 -56.77 -36.93 -15.79
CA GLY A 325 -57.77 -36.13 -16.50
C GLY A 325 -58.31 -35.09 -15.51
N SER A 326 -58.72 -33.91 -16.02
CA SER A 326 -59.70 -32.90 -15.54
C SER A 326 -59.15 -31.47 -15.77
N ASP A 327 -59.60 -30.75 -16.80
CA ASP A 327 -60.81 -29.90 -16.90
C ASP A 327 -60.85 -28.80 -15.80
N GLN A 328 -61.03 -27.50 -16.05
CA GLN A 328 -61.72 -26.80 -17.15
C GLN A 328 -61.30 -25.32 -17.22
N SER A 329 -61.45 -24.76 -18.43
CA SER A 329 -61.39 -23.35 -18.84
C SER A 329 -62.59 -22.51 -18.37
N GLY A 330 -62.44 -21.18 -18.24
CA GLY A 330 -63.61 -20.29 -18.10
C GLY A 330 -63.33 -18.78 -18.04
N ALA A 331 -63.42 -18.14 -19.21
CA ALA A 331 -64.07 -16.86 -19.54
C ALA A 331 -63.85 -15.53 -18.75
N ARG A 332 -63.92 -14.47 -19.58
CA ARG A 332 -63.82 -13.01 -19.42
C ARG A 332 -65.14 -12.33 -18.97
N VAL A 333 -64.97 -11.14 -18.32
CA VAL A 333 -65.82 -9.89 -18.37
C VAL A 333 -67.09 -9.86 -17.48
N PRO A 334 -67.72 -8.72 -17.05
CA PRO A 334 -67.38 -7.29 -16.82
C PRO A 334 -67.79 -6.66 -15.43
N VAL A 335 -67.41 -5.38 -15.27
CA VAL A 335 -68.00 -4.17 -14.62
C VAL A 335 -69.42 -4.20 -14.00
N ASP A 336 -69.57 -3.54 -12.84
CA ASP A 336 -70.62 -2.55 -12.45
C ASP A 336 -70.17 -1.86 -11.13
N GLY A 337 -70.37 -0.58 -10.81
CA GLY A 337 -71.25 0.46 -11.36
C GLY A 337 -72.21 0.98 -10.27
N ALA A 338 -72.00 2.20 -9.74
CA ALA A 338 -73.05 2.95 -9.05
C ALA A 338 -72.79 4.47 -9.06
N ALA A 339 -73.59 5.18 -9.84
CA ALA A 339 -73.84 6.63 -9.83
C ALA A 339 -74.88 6.98 -8.74
N HIS A 340 -75.15 8.21 -8.29
CA HIS A 340 -75.59 9.41 -9.01
C HIS A 340 -75.73 10.58 -8.00
N ARG A 341 -75.54 11.84 -8.44
CA ARG A 341 -76.61 12.86 -8.61
C ARG A 341 -76.01 14.29 -8.75
N ARG A 342 -76.46 15.01 -9.78
CA ARG A 342 -76.58 16.48 -9.90
C ARG A 342 -78.06 16.82 -9.62
N PRO A 343 -78.44 18.06 -9.22
CA PRO A 343 -78.63 19.16 -10.20
C PRO A 343 -78.51 20.62 -9.65
N ASP A 344 -78.64 21.57 -10.61
CA ASP A 344 -79.12 22.96 -10.52
C ASP A 344 -78.18 24.15 -10.20
N ASP A 345 -78.21 25.12 -11.12
CA ASP A 345 -77.83 26.54 -11.03
C ASP A 345 -79.11 27.36 -10.75
N PRO A 346 -79.10 28.42 -9.92
CA PRO A 346 -79.06 29.78 -10.48
C PRO A 346 -78.39 30.87 -9.59
N SER A 347 -78.09 32.00 -10.25
CA SER A 347 -78.13 33.40 -9.73
C SER A 347 -76.91 34.00 -9.01
N GLY A 348 -76.38 35.09 -9.61
CA GLY A 348 -75.44 36.04 -8.97
C GLY A 348 -76.12 36.99 -7.97
N PRO A 349 -75.39 37.97 -7.40
CA PRO A 349 -75.25 39.23 -8.14
C PRO A 349 -73.89 39.95 -8.01
N ARG A 350 -73.73 40.88 -8.95
CA ARG A 350 -72.65 41.85 -9.15
C ARG A 350 -72.59 42.91 -8.04
N SER A 351 -71.38 43.42 -7.77
CA SER A 351 -71.15 44.85 -7.46
C SER A 351 -69.82 45.25 -8.12
N HIS A 352 -69.89 45.96 -9.25
CA HIS A 352 -69.75 47.41 -9.39
C HIS A 352 -68.29 47.91 -9.39
N LEU A 353 -67.83 48.22 -10.62
CA LEU A 353 -67.27 49.53 -11.01
C LEU A 353 -66.00 50.02 -10.30
N ARG A 354 -64.84 50.02 -10.98
CA ARG A 354 -64.34 51.17 -11.79
C ARG A 354 -62.84 51.07 -12.09
N HIS A 355 -62.53 51.44 -13.32
CA HIS A 355 -61.36 52.17 -13.80
C HIS A 355 -59.94 51.74 -13.38
N VAL A 356 -59.26 51.16 -14.37
CA VAL A 356 -57.83 51.30 -14.62
C VAL A 356 -57.52 52.77 -14.98
N PRO A 357 -56.38 53.30 -14.50
CA PRO A 357 -55.49 54.03 -15.37
C PRO A 357 -54.03 53.56 -15.26
N HIS A 358 -53.38 53.49 -16.42
CA HIS A 358 -51.93 53.41 -16.56
C HIS A 358 -51.25 54.67 -16.05
N HIS A 359 -50.11 54.52 -15.36
CA HIS A 359 -48.97 55.42 -15.55
C HIS A 359 -47.68 54.74 -15.07
N ASP A 360 -46.81 54.45 -16.04
CA ASP A 360 -45.41 54.08 -15.85
C ASP A 360 -44.59 55.34 -15.50
N GLU A 361 -43.96 55.29 -14.32
CA GLU A 361 -42.93 56.19 -13.82
C GLU A 361 -42.11 55.36 -12.81
N ARG A 362 -40.79 55.43 -12.63
CA ARG A 362 -39.72 56.30 -13.09
C ARG A 362 -38.41 55.72 -12.51
N HIS A 363 -37.29 55.98 -13.19
CA HIS A 363 -35.95 56.30 -12.64
C HIS A 363 -34.85 55.24 -12.43
N TRP A 364 -33.70 55.55 -13.03
CA TRP A 364 -32.34 54.99 -12.91
C TRP A 364 -31.56 55.80 -11.85
N PRO A 365 -30.58 55.22 -11.10
CA PRO A 365 -29.20 55.50 -11.47
C PRO A 365 -28.21 54.31 -11.32
N SER A 366 -27.16 54.42 -12.13
CA SER A 366 -25.90 53.68 -12.17
C SER A 366 -25.17 53.60 -10.81
N GLY A 367 -24.57 52.43 -10.54
CA GLY A 367 -23.57 52.27 -9.50
C GLY A 367 -22.91 50.88 -9.56
N GLU A 368 -21.63 50.86 -9.92
CA GLU A 368 -20.75 49.70 -9.89
C GLU A 368 -20.89 48.90 -8.57
N ARG A 369 -21.20 47.60 -8.68
CA ARG A 369 -20.67 46.61 -7.74
C ARG A 369 -20.25 45.38 -8.51
N ARG A 370 -18.95 45.09 -8.42
CA ARG A 370 -18.29 43.83 -8.74
C ARG A 370 -19.09 42.66 -8.16
N GLY A 371 -19.88 42.00 -9.01
CA GLY A 371 -20.47 40.69 -8.73
C GLY A 371 -19.47 39.60 -9.09
N GLY A 372 -18.38 39.48 -8.33
CA GLY A 372 -17.55 38.28 -8.39
C GLY A 372 -18.43 37.08 -8.05
N CYS A 373 -18.58 36.16 -9.01
CA CYS A 373 -19.26 34.90 -8.76
C CYS A 373 -18.35 34.04 -7.87
N VAL A 374 -18.44 34.26 -6.56
CA VAL A 374 -17.81 33.44 -5.52
C VAL A 374 -18.64 32.17 -5.39
N VAL A 375 -18.26 31.12 -6.12
CA VAL A 375 -18.82 29.77 -5.92
C VAL A 375 -17.72 28.79 -5.52
N ARG A 376 -17.64 28.64 -4.18
CA ARG A 376 -17.29 27.48 -3.33
C ARG A 376 -15.95 26.76 -3.55
N GLU A 377 -14.96 27.22 -2.79
CA GLU A 377 -13.75 26.51 -2.37
C GLU A 377 -14.01 25.19 -1.58
N SER A 378 -15.26 24.83 -1.28
CA SER A 378 -15.58 23.81 -0.28
C SER A 378 -15.41 22.35 -0.73
N GLU A 379 -15.46 22.02 -2.02
CA GLU A 379 -15.53 20.61 -2.46
C GLU A 379 -14.18 19.95 -2.75
N MET A 380 -13.13 20.72 -3.08
CA MET A 380 -11.74 20.22 -3.20
C MET A 380 -11.13 19.86 -1.82
N SER A 381 -11.78 20.31 -0.75
CA SER A 381 -11.24 20.27 0.60
C SER A 381 -11.19 18.84 1.19
N TRP A 382 -12.06 17.92 0.78
CA TRP A 382 -12.15 16.58 1.37
C TRP A 382 -10.92 15.70 1.12
N LEU A 383 -10.22 15.89 -0.01
CA LEU A 383 -8.96 15.19 -0.28
C LEU A 383 -7.87 15.57 0.73
N LEU A 384 -7.93 16.77 1.30
CA LEU A 384 -7.02 17.20 2.35
C LEU A 384 -7.30 16.48 3.67
N ALA A 385 -8.52 15.99 3.93
CA ALA A 385 -8.81 15.20 5.13
C ALA A 385 -8.41 13.70 4.99
N ALA A 386 -8.16 13.22 3.77
CA ALA A 386 -7.86 11.82 3.49
C ALA A 386 -6.66 11.24 4.28
N PRO A 387 -5.55 11.96 4.54
CA PRO A 387 -4.45 11.44 5.35
C PRO A 387 -4.86 11.07 6.78
N TRP A 388 -5.77 11.83 7.40
CA TRP A 388 -6.28 11.56 8.75
C TRP A 388 -7.20 10.34 8.78
N ILE A 389 -8.05 10.21 7.76
CA ILE A 389 -8.90 9.03 7.57
C ILE A 389 -8.01 7.79 7.41
N LEU A 390 -6.97 7.87 6.57
CA LEU A 390 -6.01 6.79 6.40
C LEU A 390 -5.27 6.48 7.72
N ALA A 391 -4.84 7.50 8.48
CA ALA A 391 -4.19 7.30 9.77
C ALA A 391 -5.10 6.56 10.76
N LEU A 392 -6.38 6.95 10.85
CA LEU A 392 -7.39 6.25 11.65
C LEU A 392 -7.55 4.80 11.18
N LEU A 393 -7.72 4.56 9.87
CA LEU A 393 -7.86 3.21 9.31
C LEU A 393 -6.61 2.36 9.54
N LEU A 394 -5.41 2.93 9.46
CA LEU A 394 -4.15 2.23 9.74
C LEU A 394 -4.02 1.88 11.23
N ILE A 395 -4.42 2.78 12.11
CA ILE A 395 -4.40 2.53 13.56
C ILE A 395 -5.44 1.47 13.92
N VAL A 396 -6.66 1.57 13.41
CA VAL A 396 -7.71 0.56 13.58
C VAL A 396 -7.30 -0.79 13.00
N SER A 397 -6.79 -0.84 11.76
CA SER A 397 -6.33 -2.10 11.16
C SER A 397 -5.15 -2.71 11.92
N ARG A 398 -4.22 -1.90 12.46
CA ARG A 398 -3.18 -2.39 13.37
C ARG A 398 -3.74 -2.94 14.67
N TYR A 399 -4.87 -2.43 15.18
CA TYR A 399 -5.56 -3.05 16.31
C TYR A 399 -6.19 -4.39 15.96
N LEU A 400 -6.67 -4.53 14.72
CA LEU A 400 -7.25 -5.78 14.22
C LEU A 400 -6.17 -6.83 13.89
N ILE A 401 -5.00 -6.41 13.41
CA ILE A 401 -3.87 -7.30 13.09
C ILE A 401 -3.07 -7.60 14.35
N HIS A 402 -3.16 -8.83 14.83
CA HIS A 402 -2.52 -9.25 16.08
C HIS A 402 -1.04 -9.60 15.83
N GLY A 403 -0.11 -8.84 16.43
CA GLY A 403 1.30 -9.25 16.53
C GLY A 403 1.51 -10.34 17.58
N PRO A 404 2.71 -10.96 17.65
CA PRO A 404 3.00 -12.02 18.62
C PRO A 404 2.71 -11.58 20.05
N ARG A 405 1.91 -12.36 20.79
CA ARG A 405 1.59 -12.08 22.19
C ARG A 405 2.18 -13.16 23.08
N LEU A 406 2.64 -12.76 24.25
CA LEU A 406 3.21 -13.70 25.20
C LEU A 406 2.19 -14.76 25.67
N ARG A 407 0.89 -14.41 25.68
CA ARG A 407 -0.21 -15.34 26.02
C ARG A 407 -0.31 -16.55 25.08
N ASP A 408 0.23 -16.45 23.86
CA ASP A 408 0.15 -17.49 22.84
C ASP A 408 1.14 -18.64 23.12
N TYR A 409 2.12 -18.42 24.01
CA TYR A 409 3.07 -19.44 24.45
C TYR A 409 2.61 -20.06 25.76
N GLU A 410 2.47 -21.39 25.79
CA GLU A 410 2.13 -22.10 27.02
C GLU A 410 3.25 -21.99 28.08
N PRO A 411 2.90 -21.75 29.36
CA PRO A 411 3.90 -21.60 30.40
C PRO A 411 4.66 -22.91 30.61
N LEU A 412 5.98 -22.85 30.55
CA LEU A 412 6.86 -23.96 30.91
C LEU A 412 7.21 -23.86 32.40
N THR A 413 6.89 -24.84 33.23
CA THR A 413 7.13 -24.76 34.69
C THR A 413 8.56 -25.08 35.10
N SER A 414 9.33 -25.80 34.26
CA SER A 414 10.72 -26.17 34.57
C SER A 414 11.65 -26.20 33.36
N GLY A 415 12.96 -26.09 33.61
CA GLY A 415 13.99 -26.11 32.57
C GLY A 415 15.37 -25.70 33.11
N PRO A 416 16.23 -25.09 32.27
CA PRO A 416 17.53 -24.58 32.71
C PRO A 416 17.41 -23.50 33.79
N LEU A 417 18.43 -23.38 34.64
CA LEU A 417 18.49 -22.31 35.64
C LEU A 417 18.44 -20.93 34.97
N VAL A 418 17.49 -20.09 35.40
CA VAL A 418 17.40 -18.69 34.98
C VAL A 418 17.99 -17.79 36.06
N SER A 419 18.99 -16.99 35.70
CA SER A 419 19.49 -15.88 36.53
C SER A 419 18.82 -14.57 36.14
N VAL A 420 18.00 -14.02 37.04
CA VAL A 420 17.37 -12.71 36.86
C VAL A 420 18.25 -11.64 37.50
N ILE A 421 18.84 -10.77 36.68
CA ILE A 421 19.76 -9.71 37.10
C ILE A 421 19.02 -8.37 37.09
N ILE A 422 18.97 -7.72 38.25
CA ILE A 422 18.24 -6.47 38.48
C ILE A 422 19.23 -5.39 38.92
N PRO A 423 19.68 -4.49 38.03
CA PRO A 423 20.48 -3.34 38.42
C PRO A 423 19.60 -2.31 39.13
N ALA A 424 20.03 -1.83 40.29
CA ALA A 424 19.29 -0.88 41.10
C ALA A 424 20.18 0.30 41.54
N ARG A 425 19.75 1.53 41.26
CA ARG A 425 20.35 2.74 41.82
C ARG A 425 19.26 3.73 42.20
N ASN A 426 19.13 4.02 43.48
CA ASN A 426 18.07 4.87 44.03
C ASN A 426 16.66 4.42 43.61
N GLU A 427 16.35 3.17 43.92
CA GLU A 427 15.11 2.45 43.59
C GLU A 427 14.34 2.00 44.83
N ALA A 428 14.54 2.63 45.99
CA ALA A 428 13.89 2.24 47.25
C ALA A 428 12.36 2.17 47.13
N ARG A 429 11.76 2.99 46.26
CA ARG A 429 10.31 3.02 46.00
C ARG A 429 9.78 1.80 45.23
N ASN A 430 10.63 1.13 44.46
CA ASN A 430 10.23 0.11 43.49
C ASN A 430 10.81 -1.29 43.79
N ILE A 431 12.01 -1.34 44.37
CA ILE A 431 12.83 -2.56 44.41
C ILE A 431 12.13 -3.72 45.14
N GLU A 432 11.47 -3.46 46.27
CA GLU A 432 10.74 -4.49 47.02
C GLU A 432 9.62 -5.12 46.17
N ARG A 433 8.82 -4.28 45.52
CA ARG A 433 7.71 -4.71 44.65
C ARG A 433 8.24 -5.51 43.46
N CYS A 434 9.35 -5.07 42.86
CA CYS A 434 9.99 -5.74 41.74
C CYS A 434 10.48 -7.15 42.13
N VAL A 435 11.35 -7.24 43.14
CA VAL A 435 11.93 -8.52 43.62
C VAL A 435 10.84 -9.50 44.03
N ARG A 436 9.86 -9.06 44.82
CA ARG A 436 8.73 -9.91 45.23
C ARG A 436 7.94 -10.43 44.03
N SER A 437 7.72 -9.59 43.01
CA SER A 437 6.98 -10.00 41.81
C SER A 437 7.76 -11.00 40.94
N VAL A 438 9.09 -10.87 40.84
CA VAL A 438 9.96 -11.84 40.16
C VAL A 438 9.95 -13.18 40.89
N LEU A 439 10.03 -13.15 42.23
CA LEU A 439 10.03 -14.36 43.05
C LEU A 439 8.71 -15.14 42.99
N ALA A 440 7.59 -14.46 42.69
CA ALA A 440 6.27 -15.06 42.54
C ALA A 440 6.11 -15.89 41.25
N THR A 441 7.15 -16.00 40.42
CA THR A 441 7.08 -16.80 39.19
C THR A 441 6.79 -18.28 39.46
N THR A 442 6.07 -18.92 38.53
CA THR A 442 5.81 -20.36 38.53
C THR A 442 6.92 -21.19 37.87
N TYR A 443 7.98 -20.54 37.36
CA TYR A 443 9.14 -21.21 36.79
C TYR A 443 10.15 -21.62 37.87
N ALA A 444 10.68 -22.85 37.80
CA ALA A 444 11.80 -23.31 38.63
C ALA A 444 12.76 -24.20 37.82
N PRO A 445 14.10 -24.04 37.96
CA PRO A 445 14.81 -23.27 38.98
C PRO A 445 15.14 -21.82 38.56
N ILE A 446 15.13 -20.89 39.53
CA ILE A 446 15.58 -19.49 39.34
C ILE A 446 16.53 -19.02 40.45
N GLU A 447 17.37 -18.04 40.12
CA GLU A 447 18.04 -17.17 41.08
C GLU A 447 17.86 -15.70 40.69
N VAL A 448 17.73 -14.82 41.68
CA VAL A 448 17.55 -13.37 41.52
C VAL A 448 18.78 -12.67 42.07
N ILE A 449 19.43 -11.87 41.25
CA ILE A 449 20.66 -11.15 41.58
C ILE A 449 20.34 -9.67 41.50
N VAL A 450 20.22 -9.03 42.65
CA VAL A 450 20.02 -7.58 42.73
C VAL A 450 21.39 -6.93 42.88
N VAL A 451 21.72 -6.01 41.99
CA VAL A 451 22.99 -5.28 42.03
C VAL A 451 22.71 -3.84 42.46
N ASP A 452 23.05 -3.52 43.70
CA ASP A 452 22.98 -2.15 44.21
C ASP A 452 24.17 -1.34 43.66
N ASP A 453 23.95 -0.49 42.66
CA ASP A 453 24.93 0.44 42.13
C ASP A 453 25.06 1.67 43.04
N ARG A 454 25.43 1.43 44.31
CA ARG A 454 25.77 2.43 45.33
C ARG A 454 24.64 3.43 45.59
N SER A 455 23.45 2.93 45.91
CA SER A 455 22.29 3.76 46.22
C SER A 455 22.49 4.58 47.50
N THR A 456 21.76 5.69 47.61
CA THR A 456 21.80 6.61 48.77
C THR A 456 20.45 6.76 49.46
N ASP A 457 19.45 5.97 49.06
CA ASP A 457 18.04 6.12 49.46
C ASP A 457 17.48 4.90 50.23
N GLY A 458 18.33 4.00 50.69
CA GLY A 458 17.90 2.78 51.38
C GLY A 458 17.61 1.58 50.48
N THR A 459 17.88 1.65 49.17
CA THR A 459 17.55 0.59 48.20
C THR A 459 18.08 -0.78 48.61
N ALA A 460 19.31 -0.85 49.11
CA ALA A 460 19.94 -2.12 49.42
C ALA A 460 19.44 -2.72 50.74
N GLU A 461 19.19 -1.86 51.73
CA GLU A 461 18.67 -2.20 53.05
C GLU A 461 17.26 -2.81 52.94
N ILE A 462 16.50 -2.44 51.89
CA ILE A 462 15.20 -3.04 51.57
C ILE A 462 15.34 -4.47 51.00
N VAL A 463 16.45 -4.77 50.31
CA VAL A 463 16.67 -6.07 49.67
C VAL A 463 17.33 -7.07 50.61
N GLU A 464 18.15 -6.59 51.56
CA GLU A 464 18.87 -7.42 52.54
C GLU A 464 18.00 -8.48 53.23
N PRO A 465 16.79 -8.17 53.75
CA PRO A 465 15.95 -9.16 54.41
C PRO A 465 15.44 -10.27 53.47
N ALA A 466 15.38 -10.01 52.16
CA ALA A 466 14.96 -11.00 51.16
C ALA A 466 16.10 -11.90 50.70
N THR A 467 17.36 -11.62 51.10
CA THR A 467 18.52 -12.42 50.71
C THR A 467 18.46 -13.84 51.29
N GLY A 468 18.89 -14.82 50.50
CA GLY A 468 18.80 -16.24 50.87
C GLY A 468 19.07 -17.15 49.68
N ASN A 469 18.49 -18.36 49.67
CA ASN A 469 18.76 -19.35 48.63
C ASN A 469 18.42 -18.89 47.20
N ARG A 470 17.42 -18.00 47.05
CA ARG A 470 16.92 -17.53 45.74
C ARG A 470 17.29 -16.09 45.40
N VAL A 471 17.70 -15.27 46.38
CA VAL A 471 18.02 -13.85 46.16
C VAL A 471 19.41 -13.56 46.67
N ARG A 472 20.22 -12.93 45.81
CA ARG A 472 21.57 -12.47 46.13
C ARG A 472 21.64 -10.96 45.92
N LEU A 473 22.06 -10.25 46.95
CA LEU A 473 22.40 -8.83 46.85
C LEU A 473 23.90 -8.70 46.54
N VAL A 474 24.23 -7.95 45.50
CA VAL A 474 25.60 -7.59 45.12
C VAL A 474 25.76 -6.10 45.37
N ARG A 475 26.68 -5.73 46.28
CA ARG A 475 27.07 -4.34 46.48
C ARG A 475 28.00 -3.92 45.33
N GLY A 476 27.59 -2.92 44.57
CA GLY A 476 28.29 -2.49 43.36
C GLY A 476 29.64 -1.83 43.64
N ALA A 477 30.64 -2.22 42.85
CA ALA A 477 31.96 -1.63 42.84
C ALA A 477 31.95 -0.19 42.31
N GLU A 478 33.07 0.52 42.48
CA GLU A 478 33.27 1.84 41.89
C GLU A 478 33.07 1.83 40.37
N LEU A 479 32.45 2.89 39.84
CA LEU A 479 32.15 3.03 38.42
C LEU A 479 33.46 3.34 37.65
N PRO A 480 33.94 2.44 36.78
CA PRO A 480 35.16 2.70 36.02
C PRO A 480 34.95 3.81 34.99
N ALA A 481 36.04 4.48 34.61
CA ALA A 481 36.00 5.51 33.58
C ALA A 481 35.44 4.98 32.24
N GLY A 482 34.56 5.75 31.61
CA GLY A 482 33.93 5.40 30.32
C GLY A 482 32.75 4.43 30.40
N TRP A 483 32.35 4.02 31.60
CA TRP A 483 31.16 3.17 31.81
C TRP A 483 29.93 3.96 32.20
N PHE A 484 28.78 3.51 31.71
CA PHE A 484 27.48 3.86 32.28
C PHE A 484 27.13 2.92 33.45
N GLY A 485 26.49 3.49 34.48
CA GLY A 485 26.19 2.80 35.74
C GLY A 485 25.33 1.54 35.60
N LYS A 486 24.24 1.59 34.81
CA LYS A 486 23.34 0.44 34.60
C LYS A 486 24.09 -0.77 34.01
N GLN A 487 24.89 -0.54 32.98
CA GLN A 487 25.66 -1.54 32.26
C GLN A 487 26.75 -2.12 33.16
N TRP A 488 27.41 -1.27 33.95
CA TRP A 488 28.38 -1.73 34.95
C TRP A 488 27.74 -2.61 36.02
N ALA A 489 26.56 -2.24 36.51
CA ALA A 489 25.80 -3.05 37.45
C ALA A 489 25.38 -4.41 36.83
N ILE A 490 24.88 -4.41 35.60
CA ILE A 490 24.51 -5.63 34.88
C ILE A 490 25.70 -6.59 34.74
N VAL A 491 26.88 -6.09 34.34
CA VAL A 491 28.08 -6.92 34.17
C VAL A 491 28.53 -7.53 35.51
N GLN A 492 28.47 -6.77 36.60
CA GLN A 492 28.77 -7.29 37.94
C GLN A 492 27.79 -8.41 38.36
N GLY A 493 26.48 -8.23 38.09
CA GLY A 493 25.47 -9.26 38.34
C GLY A 493 25.68 -10.50 37.48
N TYR A 494 26.01 -10.32 36.20
CA TYR A 494 26.31 -11.41 35.27
C TYR A 494 27.53 -12.24 35.70
N ARG A 495 28.59 -11.62 36.21
CA ARG A 495 29.80 -12.33 36.67
C ARG A 495 29.55 -13.30 37.81
N VAL A 496 28.52 -13.06 38.62
CA VAL A 496 28.13 -13.95 39.72
C VAL A 496 26.93 -14.85 39.39
N ALA A 497 26.33 -14.68 38.21
CA ALA A 497 25.21 -15.48 37.74
C ALA A 497 25.67 -16.89 37.33
N ARG A 498 24.88 -17.90 37.68
CA ARG A 498 25.13 -19.32 37.41
C ARG A 498 24.18 -19.93 36.36
N GLY A 499 23.10 -19.23 36.03
CA GLY A 499 22.10 -19.68 35.09
C GLY A 499 22.63 -19.81 33.66
N GLU A 500 22.09 -20.79 32.94
CA GLU A 500 22.28 -20.95 31.50
C GLU A 500 21.47 -19.89 30.73
N LEU A 501 20.32 -19.51 31.28
CA LEU A 501 19.50 -18.42 30.80
C LEU A 501 19.69 -17.18 31.67
N LEU A 502 19.80 -16.03 31.02
CA LEU A 502 19.99 -14.73 31.66
C LEU A 502 18.78 -13.84 31.38
N VAL A 503 18.23 -13.23 32.42
CA VAL A 503 17.20 -12.20 32.31
C VAL A 503 17.76 -10.89 32.86
N PHE A 504 17.74 -9.84 32.06
CA PHE A 504 18.00 -8.47 32.51
C PHE A 504 16.65 -7.77 32.70
N ALA A 505 16.37 -7.33 33.92
CA ALA A 505 15.11 -6.68 34.27
C ALA A 505 15.33 -5.36 35.01
N ASP A 506 14.55 -4.34 34.68
CA ASP A 506 14.64 -3.04 35.37
C ASP A 506 13.93 -3.10 36.74
N ALA A 507 14.46 -2.35 37.71
CA ALA A 507 13.94 -2.32 39.08
C ALA A 507 12.55 -1.67 39.23
N ASP A 508 12.03 -1.01 38.18
CA ASP A 508 10.71 -0.37 38.15
C ASP A 508 9.60 -1.24 37.52
N THR A 509 9.88 -2.54 37.36
CA THR A 509 8.99 -3.50 36.71
C THR A 509 8.20 -4.35 37.70
N ARG A 510 7.01 -4.77 37.30
CA ARG A 510 6.18 -5.76 37.98
C ARG A 510 5.91 -6.92 37.05
N HIS A 511 6.26 -8.13 37.50
CA HIS A 511 6.09 -9.37 36.78
C HIS A 511 4.86 -10.13 37.32
N GLU A 512 4.01 -10.64 36.43
CA GLU A 512 3.02 -11.66 36.80
C GLU A 512 3.68 -13.05 36.88
N PRO A 513 3.10 -14.00 37.64
CA PRO A 513 3.71 -15.32 37.87
C PRO A 513 4.11 -16.08 36.59
N GLU A 514 3.33 -15.92 35.53
CA GLU A 514 3.53 -16.61 34.25
C GLU A 514 4.41 -15.87 33.23
N LEU A 515 4.94 -14.68 33.56
CA LEU A 515 5.78 -13.91 32.62
C LEU A 515 7.01 -14.71 32.18
N LEU A 516 7.83 -15.13 33.15
CA LEU A 516 9.06 -15.87 32.89
C LEU A 516 8.83 -17.23 32.21
N PRO A 517 7.95 -18.12 32.69
CA PRO A 517 7.77 -19.44 32.07
C PRO A 517 7.28 -19.35 30.62
N ARG A 518 6.45 -18.35 30.28
CA ARG A 518 6.02 -18.11 28.90
C ARG A 518 7.13 -17.49 28.04
N ALA A 519 7.96 -16.61 28.61
CA ALA A 519 9.10 -16.04 27.90
C ALA A 519 10.17 -17.10 27.57
N VAL A 520 10.44 -18.02 28.51
CA VAL A 520 11.33 -19.17 28.27
C VAL A 520 10.76 -20.08 27.20
N ARG A 521 9.45 -20.37 27.23
CA ARG A 521 8.79 -21.09 26.14
C ARG A 521 8.93 -20.35 24.81
N GLY A 522 8.71 -19.03 24.78
CA GLY A 522 8.86 -18.21 23.59
C GLY A 522 10.27 -18.27 22.99
N LEU A 523 11.30 -18.17 23.83
CA LEU A 523 12.71 -18.32 23.41
C LEU A 523 12.94 -19.69 22.73
N GLN A 524 12.41 -20.77 23.30
CA GLN A 524 12.57 -22.13 22.79
C GLN A 524 11.77 -22.38 21.51
N THR A 525 10.47 -22.05 21.50
CA THR A 525 9.56 -22.27 20.38
C THR A 525 9.97 -21.47 19.15
N GLU A 526 10.43 -20.23 19.36
CA GLU A 526 10.86 -19.38 18.25
C GLU A 526 12.30 -19.66 17.80
N HIS A 527 13.05 -20.51 18.52
CA HIS A 527 14.46 -20.82 18.25
C HIS A 527 15.32 -19.55 18.05
N VAL A 528 15.24 -18.62 19.00
CA VAL A 528 15.95 -17.33 18.95
C VAL A 528 16.97 -17.19 20.07
N ASP A 529 17.98 -16.35 19.86
CA ASP A 529 19.06 -16.11 20.82
C ASP A 529 18.69 -15.05 21.87
N LEU A 530 17.80 -14.12 21.52
CA LEU A 530 17.30 -13.06 22.41
C LEU A 530 15.78 -12.94 22.30
N PHE A 531 15.10 -13.01 23.44
CA PHE A 531 13.66 -12.81 23.57
C PHE A 531 13.38 -11.63 24.50
N THR A 532 12.58 -10.66 24.05
CA THR A 532 12.23 -9.47 24.83
C THR A 532 10.73 -9.23 24.78
N VAL A 533 10.19 -8.48 25.74
CA VAL A 533 8.75 -8.21 25.81
C VAL A 533 8.42 -6.74 25.96
N LEU A 534 7.27 -6.36 25.43
CA LEU A 534 6.68 -5.04 25.62
C LEU A 534 5.65 -5.10 26.76
N PRO A 535 5.93 -4.48 27.92
CA PRO A 535 5.01 -4.44 29.05
C PRO A 535 3.87 -3.45 28.80
N ARG A 536 2.90 -3.47 29.71
CA ARG A 536 1.91 -2.39 29.84
C ARG A 536 2.50 -1.23 30.65
N GLN A 537 2.30 -0.01 30.17
CA GLN A 537 2.66 1.17 30.94
C GLN A 537 1.61 1.46 32.03
N GLU A 538 2.04 1.61 33.28
CA GLU A 538 1.22 2.20 34.34
C GLU A 538 1.28 3.73 34.25
N MET A 539 0.13 4.38 34.08
CA MET A 539 0.01 5.85 34.01
C MET A 539 -0.94 6.36 35.09
N ARG A 540 -0.38 7.05 36.09
CA ARG A 540 -1.15 7.49 37.28
C ARG A 540 -1.49 8.97 37.24
N THR A 541 -0.49 9.82 36.98
CA THR A 541 -0.67 11.28 37.02
C THR A 541 -1.21 11.85 35.71
N PHE A 542 -1.63 13.11 35.75
CA PHE A 542 -2.12 13.85 34.58
C PHE A 542 -1.11 13.84 33.42
N TRP A 543 0.14 14.23 33.68
CA TRP A 543 1.18 14.31 32.65
C TRP A 543 1.58 12.93 32.11
N GLU A 544 1.58 11.90 32.94
CA GLU A 544 1.79 10.52 32.50
C GLU A 544 0.73 10.10 31.47
N ARG A 545 -0.55 10.37 31.75
CA ARG A 545 -1.68 10.03 30.87
C ARG A 545 -1.74 10.91 29.62
N LEU A 546 -1.28 12.16 29.71
CA LEU A 546 -1.32 13.08 28.57
C LEU A 546 -0.19 12.83 27.56
N ILE A 547 1.03 12.53 28.01
CA ILE A 547 2.23 12.51 27.15
C ILE A 547 2.61 11.11 26.69
N GLN A 548 2.55 10.11 27.58
CA GLN A 548 3.09 8.79 27.28
C GLN A 548 2.37 8.08 26.12
N PRO A 549 1.03 8.10 26.00
CA PRO A 549 0.35 7.51 24.85
C PRO A 549 0.87 8.02 23.51
N HIS A 550 1.19 9.31 23.42
CA HIS A 550 1.74 9.91 22.21
C HIS A 550 3.14 9.40 21.87
N VAL A 551 4.00 9.25 22.87
CA VAL A 551 5.33 8.68 22.65
C VAL A 551 5.25 7.22 22.24
N PHE A 552 4.38 6.43 22.86
CA PHE A 552 4.18 5.03 22.48
C PHE A 552 3.55 4.89 21.11
N VAL A 553 2.60 5.75 20.71
CA VAL A 553 2.11 5.78 19.32
C VAL A 553 3.24 6.10 18.34
N ALA A 554 4.13 7.04 18.67
CA ALA A 554 5.28 7.35 17.82
C ALA A 554 6.25 6.16 17.69
N LEU A 555 6.60 5.50 18.80
CA LEU A 555 7.45 4.31 18.81
C LEU A 555 6.79 3.12 18.10
N GLU A 556 5.53 2.82 18.44
CA GLU A 556 4.75 1.79 17.79
C GLU A 556 4.59 2.11 16.30
N SER A 557 4.47 3.36 15.86
CA SER A 557 4.38 3.65 14.42
C SER A 557 5.61 3.18 13.63
N ARG A 558 6.78 3.18 14.28
CA ARG A 558 8.06 2.71 13.74
C ARG A 558 8.23 1.19 13.84
N PHE A 559 7.66 0.57 14.88
CA PHE A 559 7.81 -0.86 15.21
C PHE A 559 6.51 -1.66 15.05
N ALA A 560 5.46 -1.07 14.47
CA ALA A 560 4.08 -1.59 14.43
C ALA A 560 4.01 -2.96 13.76
N TYR A 561 4.95 -3.24 12.88
CA TYR A 561 5.17 -4.57 12.37
C TYR A 561 6.27 -5.20 13.24
N LEU A 562 5.90 -5.84 14.36
CA LEU A 562 6.86 -6.62 15.16
C LEU A 562 7.61 -7.64 14.30
N ALA A 563 6.95 -8.14 13.25
CA ALA A 563 7.56 -8.98 12.22
C ALA A 563 8.71 -8.31 11.41
N SER A 564 8.84 -6.98 11.42
CA SER A 564 10.00 -6.27 10.85
C SER A 564 11.22 -6.26 11.77
N VAL A 565 11.00 -6.50 13.08
CA VAL A 565 12.02 -6.60 14.12
C VAL A 565 12.40 -8.06 14.35
N ASN A 566 11.41 -8.96 14.42
CA ASN A 566 11.62 -10.38 14.67
C ASN A 566 12.43 -11.01 13.54
N ARG A 567 13.54 -11.68 13.89
CA ARG A 567 14.48 -12.31 12.93
C ARG A 567 14.99 -11.36 11.84
N THR A 568 15.07 -10.06 12.16
CA THR A 568 15.57 -9.08 11.20
C THR A 568 17.05 -9.29 10.95
N ARG A 569 17.46 -9.26 9.68
CA ARG A 569 18.89 -9.23 9.29
C ARG A 569 19.43 -7.81 9.16
N THR A 570 18.57 -6.81 9.36
CA THR A 570 18.90 -5.39 9.28
C THR A 570 19.14 -4.86 10.68
N TYR A 571 20.40 -4.68 11.09
CA TYR A 571 20.73 -4.34 12.48
C TYR A 571 20.10 -3.03 12.96
N TRP A 572 19.84 -2.03 12.11
CA TRP A 572 19.18 -0.78 12.55
C TRP A 572 17.66 -0.91 12.71
N ASN A 573 17.07 -2.05 12.35
CA ASN A 573 15.70 -2.41 12.70
C ASN A 573 15.64 -3.24 14.01
N ALA A 574 16.79 -3.70 14.51
CA ALA A 574 16.87 -4.47 15.73
C ALA A 574 16.60 -3.56 16.95
N ILE A 575 15.70 -3.99 17.82
CA ILE A 575 15.38 -3.35 19.09
C ILE A 575 15.06 -4.43 20.12
N ALA A 576 15.53 -4.22 21.34
CA ALA A 576 15.06 -4.94 22.52
C ALA A 576 14.52 -3.92 23.53
N ASN A 577 13.61 -4.37 24.39
CA ASN A 577 13.15 -3.54 25.50
C ASN A 577 14.04 -3.80 26.72
N GLY A 578 14.83 -2.80 27.13
CA GLY A 578 15.74 -2.90 28.28
C GLY A 578 15.10 -3.22 29.63
N GLN A 579 13.78 -3.15 29.72
CA GLN A 579 13.01 -3.52 30.91
C GLN A 579 12.91 -5.04 31.10
N PHE A 580 13.03 -5.82 30.02
CA PHE A 580 13.05 -7.28 30.06
C PHE A 580 13.76 -7.84 28.83
N ILE A 581 14.94 -8.42 29.02
CA ILE A 581 15.71 -9.13 27.98
C ILE A 581 16.04 -10.52 28.51
N LEU A 582 15.55 -11.56 27.85
CA LEU A 582 15.89 -12.96 28.08
C LEU A 582 16.84 -13.44 26.98
N THR A 583 17.94 -14.08 27.35
CA THR A 583 18.90 -14.63 26.40
C THR A 583 19.65 -15.84 26.97
N THR A 584 20.24 -16.66 26.11
CA THR A 584 21.18 -17.69 26.53
C THR A 584 22.53 -17.06 26.90
N ARG A 585 23.19 -17.63 27.90
CA ARG A 585 24.54 -17.22 28.30
C ARG A 585 25.51 -17.22 27.12
N GLY A 586 25.52 -18.30 26.34
CA GLY A 586 26.41 -18.43 25.19
C GLY A 586 26.18 -17.37 24.12
N ALA A 587 24.93 -16.98 23.84
CA ALA A 587 24.66 -15.91 22.89
C ALA A 587 25.08 -14.53 23.44
N TYR A 588 24.83 -14.28 24.72
CA TYR A 588 25.23 -13.04 25.39
C TYR A 588 26.76 -12.85 25.42
N GLU A 589 27.51 -13.92 25.66
CA GLU A 589 28.97 -13.94 25.60
C GLU A 589 29.48 -13.73 24.17
N ALA A 590 28.87 -14.40 23.19
CA ALA A 590 29.25 -14.28 21.78
C ALA A 590 29.12 -12.86 21.21
N VAL A 591 28.22 -12.04 21.75
CA VAL A 591 28.05 -10.63 21.33
C VAL A 591 28.90 -9.64 22.13
N GLY A 592 29.76 -10.12 23.02
CA GLY A 592 30.67 -9.30 23.84
C GLY A 592 30.01 -8.71 25.10
N THR A 593 28.85 -9.22 25.52
CA THR A 593 28.12 -8.82 26.74
C THR A 593 27.76 -7.32 26.80
N HIS A 594 27.31 -6.82 27.96
CA HIS A 594 27.14 -5.38 28.21
C HIS A 594 28.48 -4.61 28.22
N GLU A 595 29.63 -5.28 28.26
CA GLU A 595 30.94 -4.65 28.05
C GLU A 595 31.04 -3.98 26.67
N ALA A 596 30.47 -4.61 25.62
CA ALA A 596 30.45 -4.07 24.27
C ALA A 596 29.63 -2.77 24.13
N VAL A 597 28.68 -2.53 25.05
CA VAL A 597 27.78 -1.35 25.03
C VAL A 597 27.97 -0.43 26.24
N LYS A 598 29.11 -0.55 26.93
CA LYS A 598 29.45 0.21 28.16
C LYS A 598 29.35 1.74 28.05
N HIS A 599 29.50 2.26 26.83
CA HIS A 599 29.52 3.70 26.52
C HIS A 599 28.17 4.22 26.01
N SER A 600 27.17 3.36 25.86
CA SER A 600 25.89 3.72 25.26
C SER A 600 24.82 3.96 26.32
N VAL A 601 24.00 4.97 26.08
CA VAL A 601 22.80 5.23 26.89
C VAL A 601 21.67 4.26 26.60
N THR A 602 21.49 3.91 25.33
CA THR A 602 20.50 2.93 24.86
C THR A 602 21.24 1.61 24.70
N ASP A 603 21.55 0.97 25.83
CA ASP A 603 22.22 -0.33 25.89
C ASP A 603 21.37 -1.40 25.24
N ASP A 604 20.08 -1.45 25.56
CA ASP A 604 19.11 -2.38 25.00
C ASP A 604 19.06 -2.36 23.46
N LEU A 605 19.03 -1.16 22.87
CA LEU A 605 19.06 -0.97 21.44
C LEU A 605 20.38 -1.50 20.86
N LEU A 606 21.53 -0.99 21.32
CA LEU A 606 22.82 -1.39 20.75
C LEU A 606 23.12 -2.87 20.96
N LEU A 607 22.71 -3.43 22.11
CA LEU A 607 22.85 -4.85 22.38
C LEU A 607 22.07 -5.64 21.33
N ALA A 608 20.79 -5.32 21.09
CA ALA A 608 20.01 -5.97 20.04
C ALA A 608 20.65 -5.84 18.65
N GLN A 609 21.25 -4.68 18.33
CA GLN A 609 21.99 -4.51 17.07
C GLN A 609 23.22 -5.42 17.01
N ASN A 610 23.93 -5.62 18.12
CA ASN A 610 25.09 -6.51 18.18
C ASN A 610 24.70 -7.98 18.00
N TYR A 611 23.55 -8.42 18.53
CA TYR A 611 22.99 -9.75 18.21
C TYR A 611 22.81 -9.93 16.71
N VAL A 612 22.11 -9.00 16.06
CA VAL A 612 21.87 -9.09 14.61
C VAL A 612 23.17 -9.01 13.79
N ARG A 613 24.14 -8.18 14.21
CA ARG A 613 25.47 -8.13 13.56
C ARG A 613 26.26 -9.44 13.71
N ALA A 614 26.10 -10.14 14.83
CA ALA A 614 26.69 -11.46 15.06
C ALA A 614 25.89 -12.60 14.39
N GLY A 615 24.89 -12.29 13.55
CA GLY A 615 24.06 -13.28 12.87
C GLY A 615 23.02 -13.95 13.76
N LYS A 616 22.83 -13.47 15.00
CA LYS A 616 21.90 -14.02 15.98
C LYS A 616 20.49 -13.49 15.79
N ASP A 617 19.51 -14.32 16.15
CA ASP A 617 18.10 -13.98 15.98
C ASP A 617 17.51 -13.36 17.26
N ILE A 618 16.73 -12.29 17.06
CA ILE A 618 16.01 -11.60 18.12
C ILE A 618 14.49 -11.73 17.92
N PHE A 619 13.75 -11.74 19.01
CA PHE A 619 12.29 -11.81 18.99
C PHE A 619 11.67 -10.93 20.07
N ILE A 620 10.60 -10.23 19.71
CA ILE A 620 9.82 -9.39 20.60
C ILE A 620 8.34 -9.79 20.58
N ALA A 621 7.75 -9.86 21.77
CA ALA A 621 6.34 -10.20 21.97
C ALA A 621 5.64 -9.18 22.88
N GLN A 622 4.32 -9.01 22.71
CA GLN A 622 3.52 -8.16 23.60
C GLN A 622 3.20 -8.90 24.90
N ALA A 623 3.52 -8.31 26.05
CA ALA A 623 3.28 -8.88 27.39
C ALA A 623 2.42 -7.95 28.27
N ARG A 624 1.48 -7.21 27.68
CA ARG A 624 0.62 -6.23 28.38
C ARG A 624 -0.16 -6.82 29.56
N ASP A 625 -0.43 -8.13 29.56
CA ASP A 625 -1.13 -8.84 30.63
C ASP A 625 -0.20 -9.46 31.68
N PHE A 626 1.09 -9.59 31.39
CA PHE A 626 2.05 -10.31 32.23
C PHE A 626 3.16 -9.44 32.82
N MET A 627 3.33 -8.23 32.30
CA MET A 627 4.34 -7.30 32.79
C MET A 627 3.81 -5.87 32.75
N ALA A 628 4.06 -5.13 33.83
CA ALA A 628 3.75 -3.71 33.92
C ALA A 628 4.96 -2.91 34.40
N THR A 629 5.07 -1.66 33.98
CA THR A 629 6.16 -0.76 34.39
C THR A 629 5.66 0.66 34.59
N ARG A 630 6.26 1.38 35.53
CA ARG A 630 6.01 2.81 35.75
C ARG A 630 7.33 3.57 35.63
N MET A 631 7.64 3.96 34.40
CA MET A 631 8.94 4.54 34.04
C MET A 631 9.18 5.94 34.61
N TYR A 632 8.15 6.80 34.65
CA TYR A 632 8.26 8.19 35.10
C TYR A 632 7.07 8.59 35.99
N GLY A 633 7.34 9.30 37.08
CA GLY A 633 6.32 9.77 38.02
C GLY A 633 5.97 11.26 37.92
N SER A 634 6.76 12.05 37.17
CA SER A 634 6.59 13.50 37.07
C SER A 634 6.87 14.04 35.66
N LEU A 635 6.34 15.22 35.32
CA LEU A 635 6.62 15.89 34.04
C LEU A 635 8.12 16.08 33.81
N ARG A 636 8.86 16.50 34.86
CA ARG A 636 10.32 16.70 34.78
C ARG A 636 11.05 15.42 34.40
N GLU A 637 10.67 14.30 35.01
CA GLU A 637 11.22 12.97 34.69
C GLU A 637 10.88 12.54 33.26
N ILE A 638 9.62 12.70 32.83
CA ILE A 638 9.16 12.38 31.46
C ILE A 638 9.98 13.16 30.43
N VAL A 639 10.08 14.48 30.58
CA VAL A 639 10.78 15.34 29.63
C VAL A 639 12.28 15.01 29.64
N ALA A 640 12.91 14.84 30.80
CA ALA A 640 14.32 14.48 30.89
C ALA A 640 14.63 13.11 30.26
N GLY A 641 13.82 12.10 30.60
CA GLY A 641 14.01 10.73 30.18
C GLY A 641 13.78 10.52 28.68
N TRP A 642 12.67 11.01 28.13
CA TRP A 642 12.43 10.92 26.69
C TRP A 642 13.40 11.77 25.87
N SER A 643 13.79 12.96 26.35
CA SER A 643 14.80 13.78 25.66
C SER A 643 16.12 13.03 25.51
N LYS A 644 16.51 12.27 26.56
CA LYS A 644 17.73 11.45 26.58
C LYS A 644 17.62 10.25 25.62
N ASN A 645 16.52 9.51 25.68
CA ASN A 645 16.32 8.31 24.86
C ASN A 645 16.23 8.63 23.36
N LEU A 646 15.56 9.73 22.99
CA LEU A 646 15.43 10.14 21.59
C LEU A 646 16.76 10.64 21.00
N ALA A 647 17.55 11.41 21.77
CA ALA A 647 18.81 11.99 21.30
C ALA A 647 19.86 10.90 20.97
N SER A 648 19.87 9.82 21.75
CA SER A 648 20.82 8.72 21.60
C SER A 648 20.27 7.61 20.70
N GLY A 649 18.99 7.26 20.85
CA GLY A 649 18.37 6.12 20.14
C GLY A 649 17.95 6.42 18.71
N ALA A 650 17.39 7.60 18.40
CA ALA A 650 16.82 7.85 17.08
C ALA A 650 17.84 7.74 15.91
N PRO A 651 19.07 8.27 16.03
CA PRO A 651 20.09 8.08 14.99
C PRO A 651 20.47 6.60 14.79
N LEU A 652 20.42 5.78 15.85
CA LEU A 652 20.79 4.37 15.79
C LEU A 652 19.73 3.51 15.09
N MET A 653 18.47 3.94 15.13
CA MET A 653 17.32 3.31 14.44
C MET A 653 17.24 3.68 12.95
N ALA A 654 18.09 4.60 12.50
CA ALA A 654 18.18 5.04 11.12
C ALA A 654 19.27 4.27 10.35
N PRO A 655 19.14 4.14 9.02
CA PRO A 655 20.19 3.60 8.16
C PRO A 655 21.54 4.28 8.44
N PRO A 656 22.68 3.59 8.23
CA PRO A 656 24.03 4.12 8.48
C PRO A 656 24.48 5.17 7.46
N ILE A 657 23.60 6.12 7.13
CA ILE A 657 23.86 7.25 6.27
C ILE A 657 24.07 8.46 7.18
N ALA A 658 25.28 9.01 7.20
CA ALA A 658 25.68 10.06 8.15
C ALA A 658 24.73 11.27 8.13
N VAL A 659 24.38 11.76 6.94
CA VAL A 659 23.47 12.90 6.77
C VAL A 659 22.09 12.61 7.35
N VAL A 660 21.54 11.41 7.09
CA VAL A 660 20.23 11.01 7.63
C VAL A 660 20.28 10.97 9.15
N ARG A 661 21.32 10.39 9.74
CA ARG A 661 21.50 10.30 11.19
C ARG A 661 21.68 11.65 11.87
N ALA A 662 22.31 12.60 11.18
CA ALA A 662 22.49 13.97 11.67
C ALA A 662 21.19 14.79 11.61
N VAL A 663 20.43 14.66 10.52
CA VAL A 663 19.23 15.46 10.28
C VAL A 663 18.00 14.89 11.00
N LEU A 664 17.87 13.56 11.11
CA LEU A 664 16.67 12.90 11.60
C LEU A 664 16.17 13.46 12.96
N PRO A 665 17.00 13.62 14.01
CA PRO A 665 16.53 14.15 15.29
C PRO A 665 15.83 15.51 15.18
N TYR A 666 16.27 16.38 14.27
CA TYR A 666 15.68 17.70 14.03
C TYR A 666 14.36 17.66 13.27
N LEU A 667 14.04 16.55 12.61
CA LEU A 667 12.79 16.36 11.86
C LEU A 667 11.75 15.54 12.64
N MET A 668 12.13 14.92 13.77
CA MET A 668 11.25 14.02 14.52
C MET A 668 10.01 14.69 15.09
N TRP A 669 10.01 16.02 15.25
CA TRP A 669 8.84 16.77 15.74
C TRP A 669 7.79 17.04 14.67
N LEU A 670 8.13 16.97 13.37
CA LEU A 670 7.20 17.27 12.27
C LEU A 670 5.93 16.41 12.28
N PRO A 671 5.96 15.09 12.61
CA PRO A 671 4.75 14.29 12.78
C PRO A 671 3.77 14.83 13.82
N ALA A 672 4.21 15.65 14.79
CA ALA A 672 3.28 16.29 15.71
C ALA A 672 2.40 17.35 15.03
N LEU A 673 2.88 18.00 13.96
CA LEU A 673 2.07 18.93 13.16
C LEU A 673 0.85 18.26 12.53
N PHE A 674 0.96 16.96 12.22
CA PHE A 674 -0.17 16.16 11.73
C PHE A 674 -1.36 16.19 12.71
N TRP A 675 -1.09 16.24 14.02
CA TRP A 675 -2.12 16.32 15.05
C TRP A 675 -2.47 17.77 15.43
N LEU A 676 -1.52 18.70 15.32
CA LEU A 676 -1.73 20.10 15.72
C LEU A 676 -2.42 20.96 14.67
N ALA A 677 -2.11 20.76 13.38
CA ALA A 677 -2.56 21.65 12.32
C ALA A 677 -4.10 21.64 12.12
N PRO A 678 -4.81 20.49 12.11
CA PRO A 678 -6.26 20.48 11.88
C PRO A 678 -7.08 21.33 12.83
N PRO A 679 -6.96 21.22 14.18
CA PRO A 679 -7.77 22.02 15.09
C PRO A 679 -7.44 23.51 14.98
N ILE A 680 -6.17 23.86 14.78
CA ILE A 680 -5.74 25.27 14.63
C ILE A 680 -6.32 25.87 13.35
N LEU A 681 -6.21 25.16 12.23
CA LEU A 681 -6.74 25.62 10.95
C LEU A 681 -8.26 25.71 10.99
N TRP A 682 -8.95 24.75 11.62
CA TRP A 682 -10.39 24.80 11.77
C TRP A 682 -10.84 26.05 12.54
N LEU A 683 -10.19 26.35 13.67
CA LEU A 683 -10.51 27.54 14.47
C LEU A 683 -10.15 28.85 13.76
N ALA A 684 -9.06 28.87 12.99
CA ALA A 684 -8.58 30.08 12.33
C ALA A 684 -9.33 30.43 11.04
N THR A 685 -9.75 29.42 10.26
CA THR A 685 -10.32 29.62 8.91
C THR A 685 -11.75 29.12 8.76
N GLY A 686 -12.26 28.30 9.68
CA GLY A 686 -13.56 27.65 9.55
C GLY A 686 -13.62 26.59 8.46
N TRP A 687 -12.48 26.13 7.93
CA TRP A 687 -12.44 25.19 6.82
C TRP A 687 -13.01 23.81 7.19
N GLN A 688 -13.94 23.30 6.36
CA GLN A 688 -14.67 22.05 6.60
C GLN A 688 -13.75 20.82 6.68
N TRP A 689 -12.72 20.75 5.83
CA TRP A 689 -11.77 19.63 5.87
C TRP A 689 -10.97 19.59 7.17
N ALA A 690 -10.63 20.76 7.73
CA ALA A 690 -9.87 20.87 8.97
C ALA A 690 -10.74 20.44 10.16
N ALA A 691 -12.05 20.75 10.12
CA ALA A 691 -13.02 20.24 11.08
C ALA A 691 -13.08 18.70 11.05
N VAL A 692 -13.16 18.12 9.85
CA VAL A 692 -13.25 16.66 9.68
C VAL A 692 -11.96 15.98 10.11
N ALA A 693 -10.80 16.50 9.70
CA ALA A 693 -9.50 16.01 10.16
C ALA A 693 -9.36 16.10 11.69
N THR A 694 -9.92 17.14 12.33
CA THR A 694 -9.97 17.27 13.78
C THR A 694 -10.84 16.20 14.43
N VAL A 695 -12.04 15.95 13.89
CA VAL A 695 -12.94 14.90 14.37
C VAL A 695 -12.32 13.51 14.22
N VAL A 696 -11.73 13.22 13.06
CA VAL A 696 -11.05 11.95 12.80
C VAL A 696 -9.82 11.77 13.70
N SER A 697 -9.08 12.84 13.98
CA SER A 697 -7.98 12.84 14.95
C SER A 697 -8.51 12.51 16.36
N LEU A 698 -9.60 13.15 16.78
CA LEU A 698 -10.22 12.87 18.07
C LEU A 698 -10.65 11.39 18.19
N LEU A 699 -11.32 10.85 17.17
CA LEU A 699 -11.70 9.43 17.13
C LEU A 699 -10.47 8.52 17.21
N THR A 700 -9.39 8.87 16.51
CA THR A 700 -8.12 8.12 16.57
C THR A 700 -7.59 8.06 18.01
N TRP A 701 -7.54 9.21 18.69
CA TRP A 701 -7.06 9.29 20.06
C TRP A 701 -7.99 8.59 21.05
N ILE A 702 -9.31 8.63 20.84
CA ILE A 702 -10.27 7.84 21.64
C ILE A 702 -9.88 6.35 21.61
N VAL A 703 -9.59 5.79 20.44
CA VAL A 703 -9.18 4.39 20.30
C VAL A 703 -7.83 4.13 20.99
N VAL A 704 -6.85 5.03 20.82
CA VAL A 704 -5.53 4.92 21.49
C VAL A 704 -5.68 4.90 23.01
N TYR A 705 -6.41 5.87 23.58
CA TYR A 705 -6.62 5.98 25.01
C TYR A 705 -7.38 4.78 25.59
N ALA A 706 -8.39 4.27 24.87
CA ALA A 706 -9.09 3.06 25.24
C ALA A 706 -8.14 1.84 25.30
N ARG A 707 -7.24 1.70 24.31
CA ARG A 707 -6.25 0.60 24.25
C ARG A 707 -5.24 0.66 25.40
N GLU A 708 -4.81 1.86 25.77
CA GLU A 708 -3.88 2.07 26.89
C GLU A 708 -4.56 2.03 28.27
N ARG A 709 -5.86 1.70 28.34
CA ARG A 709 -6.67 1.71 29.57
C ARG A 709 -6.58 3.04 30.34
N ALA A 710 -6.38 4.13 29.61
CA ALA A 710 -6.38 5.47 30.14
C ALA A 710 -7.77 6.10 29.94
N PRO A 711 -8.18 7.07 30.78
CA PRO A 711 -9.49 7.68 30.65
C PRO A 711 -9.66 8.34 29.27
N VAL A 712 -10.70 7.93 28.55
CA VAL A 712 -10.91 8.31 27.13
C VAL A 712 -11.05 9.82 26.94
N TRP A 713 -11.50 10.55 27.95
CA TRP A 713 -11.62 12.01 27.89
C TRP A 713 -10.29 12.75 27.64
N TYR A 714 -9.14 12.13 27.95
CA TYR A 714 -7.83 12.70 27.58
C TYR A 714 -7.66 12.86 26.07
N ALA A 715 -8.43 12.12 25.25
CA ALA A 715 -8.45 12.31 23.82
C ALA A 715 -8.82 13.74 23.43
N LEU A 716 -9.62 14.48 24.22
CA LEU A 716 -9.90 15.90 23.95
C LEU A 716 -8.67 16.79 24.07
N LEU A 717 -7.68 16.36 24.86
CA LEU A 717 -6.42 17.06 25.10
C LEU A 717 -5.29 16.58 24.18
N TYR A 718 -5.59 15.79 23.13
CA TYR A 718 -4.59 15.29 22.20
C TYR A 718 -3.69 16.37 21.56
N PRO A 719 -4.17 17.61 21.26
CA PRO A 719 -3.29 18.63 20.69
C PRO A 719 -2.24 19.07 21.73
N LEU A 720 -2.64 19.23 23.00
CA LEU A 720 -1.70 19.57 24.07
C LEU A 720 -0.65 18.48 24.26
N GLY A 721 -1.06 17.20 24.29
CA GLY A 721 -0.12 16.08 24.36
C GLY A 721 0.88 16.07 23.20
N SER A 722 0.39 16.33 21.97
CA SER A 722 1.20 16.40 20.75
C SER A 722 2.20 17.56 20.79
N ALA A 723 1.78 18.73 21.29
CA ALA A 723 2.65 19.89 21.44
C ALA A 723 3.78 19.63 22.45
N VAL A 724 3.48 18.97 23.57
CA VAL A 724 4.49 18.62 24.58
C VAL A 724 5.49 17.59 24.02
N VAL A 725 5.03 16.59 23.26
CA VAL A 725 5.94 15.64 22.59
C VAL A 725 6.81 16.33 21.54
N ALA A 726 6.25 17.26 20.75
CA ALA A 726 7.02 18.06 19.81
C ALA A 726 8.13 18.85 20.52
N PHE A 727 7.80 19.47 21.66
CA PHE A 727 8.77 20.16 22.51
C PHE A 727 9.88 19.22 23.02
N ILE A 728 9.53 18.02 23.49
CA ILE A 728 10.52 17.02 23.93
C ILE A 728 11.47 16.65 22.79
N MET A 729 10.95 16.45 21.57
CA MET A 729 11.73 16.10 20.38
C MET A 729 12.67 17.24 19.96
N LEU A 730 12.18 18.49 19.93
CA LEU A 730 12.99 19.68 19.65
C LEU A 730 14.09 19.88 20.70
N ARG A 731 13.73 19.78 21.98
CA ARG A 731 14.69 19.87 23.09
C ARG A 731 15.75 18.78 22.99
N SER A 732 15.36 17.56 22.63
CA SER A 732 16.27 16.43 22.43
C SER A 732 17.30 16.72 21.34
N ALA A 733 16.86 17.25 20.19
CA ALA A 733 17.74 17.61 19.08
C ALA A 733 18.69 18.77 19.42
N TRP A 734 18.22 19.78 20.16
CA TRP A 734 19.03 20.96 20.54
C TRP A 734 20.06 20.68 21.64
N ARG A 735 19.72 19.87 22.65
CA ARG A 735 20.64 19.56 23.76
C ARG A 735 21.88 18.79 23.29
N GLY A 736 21.78 18.11 22.15
CA GLY A 736 22.85 17.28 21.58
C GLY A 736 23.29 16.16 22.54
N ARG A 737 24.44 15.54 22.25
CA ARG A 737 25.04 14.47 23.08
C ARG A 737 25.84 14.99 24.28
N ARG A 738 25.86 16.30 24.56
CA ARG A 738 26.95 16.91 25.34
C ARG A 738 26.97 16.58 26.84
N LEU A 739 25.84 16.25 27.46
CA LEU A 739 25.82 15.77 28.85
C LEU A 739 24.52 15.00 29.14
N ILE A 740 24.65 13.77 29.63
CA ILE A 740 23.53 12.89 29.92
C ILE A 740 23.45 12.64 31.42
N GLU A 741 22.38 13.09 32.05
CA GLU A 741 22.12 12.83 33.47
C GLU A 741 21.30 11.54 33.63
N TRP A 742 21.69 10.66 34.55
CA TRP A 742 20.94 9.46 34.93
C TRP A 742 21.13 9.13 36.40
N ARG A 743 20.01 9.02 37.15
CA ARG A 743 19.98 8.69 38.59
C ARG A 743 21.04 9.44 39.41
N GLY A 744 21.16 10.75 39.15
CA GLY A 744 22.08 11.66 39.85
C GLY A 744 23.53 11.66 39.37
N ARG A 745 23.90 10.89 38.34
CA ARG A 745 25.23 10.91 37.70
C ARG A 745 25.18 11.61 36.34
N SER A 746 26.23 12.35 36.00
CA SER A 746 26.40 13.02 34.71
C SER A 746 27.45 12.31 33.87
N TYR A 747 27.09 11.94 32.64
CA TYR A 747 27.95 11.26 31.68
C TYR A 747 28.23 12.20 30.51
N ARG A 748 29.48 12.28 30.05
CA ARG A 748 29.82 12.86 28.74
C ARG A 748 29.59 11.76 27.69
N ALA A 749 28.77 12.03 26.67
CA ALA A 749 28.40 11.05 25.65
C ALA A 749 29.13 11.24 24.32
#